data_AF-A0A6N9SQ45-F1
#
_entry.id   AF-A0A6N9SQ45-F1
#
_cell.length_a   1.000
_cell.length_b   1.000
_cell.length_c   1.000
_cell.angle_alpha   90.00
_cell.angle_beta   90.00
_cell.angle_gamma   90.00
#
_symmetry.space_group_name_H-M   'P 1'
#
loop_
_entity.id
_entity.type
_entity.pdbx_description
1 polymer ?
#
loop_
_entity_poly.entity_id
_entity_poly.type
_entity_poly.pdbx_seq_one_letter_code
_entity_poly.pdbx_strand_id
1 'polypeptide(L)'
;MNLWKASLVVGIAWIGTGAHGAEMNVGDQAYRLLATEGTSVVRVVTSADECPKIEVEGQTRDMTQRVGPRMIPRSDQPTATFPVRVCETRVPQNARVRWQGRELPGLMKAPQKIVVLGDTGCRTKWPGFYQSCNDISQWPLAQVAQSAADEHPDLVIHVGDYAYRESPCRATGCDGSPYGYGWAVWQADFFQPAMPLLNAAPWVVVRGNHESCGRAGQGWFRLLDPAPYQAGHSCSTEAVKESPDEPYRVVLGAGLQLLVMDSTGVSEKKPRPGNQEVQRYERQFDTVAELARHAPHNWLLLHHPVLGYGYLPLVGYEASNPVLTAALALKKYPDWTPPGLEMVLQGHVHTFELTRFEGTEPLSVIAGFGGSMLEPPFPSWIPGHQEVAPGVHVAASYQDQRFGYLVLERQEGDHWQLQEKTVLGKTRRTCSLSLDHSPFSFQCAEEAPATNRSLPEAALHADYLLLGEVHDNAAGHALRQQWLESLAGAGRRVLALEQFDRDHQDSLNQAVSDIEKDLPVSGDSLALKAVAQAGAFNFKGWNWNFYSGDLAWALNQHWPVAATNLSRHFLGGIMKGQEAPPPEPLHWNEQQRATLNTEVREGHCNLLPESQLPLMVAAQRARDRSMAESLVEWHKKTGLPVVLLAGNGHGRKDTAVPVWLHQLDPEARIVSVAVLEPEQIQDNTLKEAYDAVYPVPLQARADPCDILRKRLTGRLRP
;
A
#
# COMPACT_ATOMS: atom_id res chain seq x y z
N MET A 1 65.72 -1.46 -12.54
CA MET A 1 65.51 -2.11 -11.23
C MET A 1 64.02 -2.12 -10.90
N ASN A 2 63.55 -3.13 -10.16
CA ASN A 2 62.42 -3.20 -9.18
C ASN A 2 61.13 -2.37 -9.41
N LEU A 3 59.89 -2.82 -9.14
CA LEU A 3 59.15 -4.10 -8.89
C LEU A 3 57.70 -3.64 -8.56
N TRP A 4 56.56 -4.29 -8.85
CA TRP A 4 56.16 -5.59 -9.45
C TRP A 4 55.35 -5.35 -10.76
N LYS A 5 54.77 -6.28 -11.54
CA LYS A 5 54.43 -7.73 -11.48
C LYS A 5 53.15 -8.20 -10.73
N ALA A 6 51.99 -8.06 -11.38
CA ALA A 6 50.89 -9.05 -11.32
C ALA A 6 50.21 -9.14 -12.70
N SER A 7 49.77 -10.34 -13.12
CA SER A 7 49.16 -10.56 -14.45
C SER A 7 47.93 -11.46 -14.34
N LEU A 8 46.89 -11.19 -15.13
CA LEU A 8 45.73 -12.08 -15.24
C LEU A 8 46.13 -13.40 -15.91
N VAL A 9 45.61 -14.50 -15.38
CA VAL A 9 45.49 -15.79 -16.09
C VAL A 9 44.05 -16.28 -15.90
N VAL A 10 43.46 -16.84 -16.94
CA VAL A 10 42.04 -17.22 -16.99
C VAL A 10 41.79 -18.52 -16.22
N GLY A 11 40.79 -18.50 -15.34
CA GLY A 11 40.17 -19.71 -14.77
C GLY A 11 38.80 -19.95 -15.40
N ILE A 12 38.63 -21.07 -16.10
CA ILE A 12 37.35 -21.48 -16.68
C ILE A 12 36.50 -22.16 -15.59
N ALA A 13 35.41 -21.50 -15.18
CA ALA A 13 34.41 -22.08 -14.29
C ALA A 13 33.35 -22.86 -15.09
N TRP A 14 32.89 -23.99 -14.55
CA TRP A 14 31.94 -24.89 -15.22
C TRP A 14 30.50 -24.40 -15.14
N ILE A 15 29.69 -24.80 -16.13
CA ILE A 15 28.23 -24.68 -16.08
C ILE A 15 27.70 -25.70 -15.06
N GLY A 16 27.28 -25.21 -13.88
CA GLY A 16 26.66 -26.02 -12.83
C GLY A 16 25.26 -25.52 -12.51
N THR A 17 24.24 -26.34 -12.77
CA THR A 17 22.85 -26.04 -12.38
C THR A 17 22.66 -26.28 -10.88
N GLY A 18 22.72 -25.22 -10.08
CA GLY A 18 22.63 -25.33 -8.62
C GLY A 18 22.28 -24.03 -7.92
N ALA A 19 21.00 -23.62 -7.98
CA ALA A 19 20.49 -22.58 -7.10
C ALA A 19 20.32 -23.14 -5.68
N HIS A 20 21.39 -23.11 -4.89
CA HIS A 20 21.33 -23.25 -3.43
C HIS A 20 21.54 -21.88 -2.80
N GLY A 21 20.85 -21.61 -1.70
CA GLY A 21 20.72 -20.25 -1.16
C GLY A 21 22.05 -19.67 -0.70
N ALA A 22 22.25 -18.39 -1.00
CA ALA A 22 23.16 -17.59 -0.19
C ALA A 22 22.55 -17.45 1.20
N GLU A 23 23.27 -17.87 2.24
CA GLU A 23 22.88 -17.60 3.62
C GLU A 23 22.98 -16.09 3.86
N MET A 24 21.85 -15.39 3.75
CA MET A 24 21.74 -14.02 4.25
C MET A 24 21.87 -14.08 5.77
N ASN A 25 23.09 -13.91 6.26
CA ASN A 25 23.44 -13.91 7.67
C ASN A 25 22.99 -12.58 8.30
N VAL A 26 21.67 -12.40 8.40
CA VAL A 26 21.04 -11.30 9.12
C VAL A 26 21.27 -11.52 10.61
N GLY A 27 21.71 -10.48 11.31
CA GLY A 27 22.05 -10.57 12.73
C GLY A 27 20.88 -10.99 13.62
N ASP A 28 21.23 -11.47 14.82
CA ASP A 28 20.29 -11.93 15.85
C ASP A 28 19.14 -10.93 16.09
N GLN A 29 17.91 -11.43 16.11
CA GLN A 29 16.70 -10.63 16.28
C GLN A 29 16.18 -10.73 17.72
N ALA A 30 16.07 -9.61 18.42
CA ALA A 30 15.64 -9.57 19.82
C ALA A 30 14.43 -8.62 20.05
N TYR A 31 13.33 -9.19 20.57
CA TYR A 31 12.01 -8.52 20.68
C TYR A 31 11.21 -9.03 21.89
N ARG A 32 10.17 -8.28 22.30
CA ARG A 32 9.29 -8.62 23.43
C ARG A 32 7.82 -8.73 22.98
N LEU A 33 7.19 -9.85 23.31
CA LEU A 33 5.76 -10.08 23.16
C LEU A 33 5.08 -10.05 24.52
N LEU A 34 3.93 -9.41 24.65
CA LEU A 34 3.09 -9.53 25.84
C LEU A 34 2.35 -10.86 25.82
N ALA A 35 2.09 -11.42 27.00
CA ALA A 35 1.54 -12.75 27.20
C ALA A 35 0.54 -12.77 28.36
N THR A 36 -0.09 -13.92 28.58
CA THR A 36 -1.15 -14.04 29.58
C THR A 36 -0.75 -13.56 30.99
N GLU A 37 -1.70 -12.89 31.66
CA GLU A 37 -1.64 -12.46 33.06
C GLU A 37 -0.55 -11.44 33.42
N GLY A 38 -0.39 -10.39 32.62
CA GLY A 38 0.50 -9.26 32.94
C GLY A 38 2.00 -9.59 32.80
N THR A 39 2.31 -10.59 32.00
CA THR A 39 3.69 -11.06 31.74
C THR A 39 4.06 -10.86 30.28
N SER A 40 5.32 -11.10 29.96
CA SER A 40 5.86 -11.01 28.61
C SER A 40 6.87 -12.12 28.34
N VAL A 41 6.98 -12.50 27.08
CA VAL A 41 8.01 -13.40 26.56
C VAL A 41 8.99 -12.55 25.77
N VAL A 42 10.26 -12.55 26.18
CA VAL A 42 11.35 -11.95 25.43
C VAL A 42 12.01 -13.04 24.60
N ARG A 43 12.15 -12.81 23.29
CA ARG A 43 12.76 -13.75 22.35
C ARG A 43 14.06 -13.23 21.80
N VAL A 44 14.97 -14.16 21.54
CA VAL A 44 16.12 -13.97 20.65
C VAL A 44 16.10 -15.09 19.61
N VAL A 45 16.10 -14.71 18.34
CA VAL A 45 16.30 -15.61 17.19
C VAL A 45 17.74 -15.44 16.74
N THR A 46 18.50 -16.53 16.67
CA THR A 46 19.96 -16.47 16.50
C THR A 46 20.50 -17.60 15.62
N SER A 47 21.65 -17.38 14.98
CA SER A 47 22.45 -18.42 14.32
C SER A 47 23.41 -19.15 15.27
N ALA A 48 23.49 -18.77 16.55
CA ALA A 48 24.40 -19.36 17.53
C ALA A 48 24.08 -20.81 17.92
N ASP A 49 25.13 -21.58 18.26
CA ASP A 49 25.03 -22.97 18.72
C ASP A 49 24.33 -23.13 20.09
N GLU A 50 24.40 -22.10 20.94
CA GLU A 50 23.78 -22.06 22.26
C GLU A 50 22.87 -20.84 22.41
N CYS A 51 21.99 -20.85 23.42
CA CYS A 51 21.15 -19.70 23.71
C CYS A 51 21.94 -18.59 24.41
N PRO A 52 21.78 -17.31 23.98
CA PRO A 52 22.53 -16.21 24.56
C PRO A 52 22.08 -15.90 25.98
N LYS A 53 22.93 -15.16 26.70
CA LYS A 53 22.58 -14.57 27.99
C LYS A 53 21.83 -13.26 27.79
N ILE A 54 20.97 -12.94 28.74
CA ILE A 54 20.16 -11.72 28.76
C ILE A 54 20.16 -11.11 30.16
N GLU A 55 20.11 -9.80 30.26
CA GLU A 55 20.05 -9.09 31.53
C GLU A 55 18.59 -8.76 31.86
N VAL A 56 18.13 -9.14 33.06
CA VAL A 56 16.79 -8.85 33.58
C VAL A 56 16.94 -8.22 34.96
N GLU A 57 16.44 -6.99 35.14
CA GLU A 57 16.63 -6.19 36.37
C GLU A 57 18.09 -6.12 36.85
N GLY A 58 19.03 -5.85 35.92
CA GLY A 58 20.46 -5.79 36.21
C GLY A 58 21.14 -7.14 36.45
N GLN A 59 20.42 -8.26 36.36
CA GLN A 59 20.95 -9.60 36.57
C GLN A 59 21.08 -10.37 35.25
N THR A 60 22.29 -10.76 34.89
CA THR A 60 22.53 -11.67 33.75
C THR A 60 21.95 -13.06 34.04
N ARG A 61 21.17 -13.60 33.11
CA ARG A 61 20.52 -14.91 33.15
C ARG A 61 20.67 -15.60 31.80
N ASP A 62 20.71 -16.92 31.80
CA ASP A 62 20.71 -17.72 30.58
C ASP A 62 19.29 -17.79 29.99
N MET A 63 19.15 -17.72 28.65
CA MET A 63 17.85 -17.91 27.99
C MET A 63 17.56 -19.39 27.73
N THR A 64 16.30 -19.79 27.87
CA THR A 64 15.87 -21.16 27.59
C THR A 64 15.72 -21.35 26.08
N GLN A 65 16.17 -22.48 25.52
CA GLN A 65 15.85 -22.81 24.13
C GLN A 65 14.35 -23.12 23.99
N ARG A 66 13.63 -22.29 23.22
CA ARG A 66 12.27 -22.60 22.78
C ARG A 66 12.29 -23.76 21.79
N VAL A 67 13.12 -23.65 20.76
CA VAL A 67 13.22 -24.62 19.67
C VAL A 67 14.52 -24.43 18.88
N GLY A 68 15.16 -25.54 18.51
CA GLY A 68 16.40 -25.54 17.73
C GLY A 68 16.22 -25.37 16.22
N PRO A 69 17.33 -25.20 15.47
CA PRO A 69 17.35 -25.22 14.01
C PRO A 69 16.70 -26.48 13.42
N ARG A 70 16.13 -26.33 12.22
CA ARG A 70 15.50 -27.40 11.42
C ARG A 70 15.86 -27.23 9.94
N MET A 71 16.90 -27.95 9.51
CA MET A 71 17.28 -28.01 8.09
C MET A 71 16.53 -29.08 7.29
N ILE A 72 15.89 -30.05 7.96
CA ILE A 72 15.04 -31.06 7.32
C ILE A 72 13.56 -30.63 7.48
N PRO A 73 12.89 -30.15 6.43
CA PRO A 73 11.49 -29.70 6.48
C PRO A 73 10.52 -30.89 6.65
N ARG A 74 9.21 -30.60 6.71
CA ARG A 74 8.18 -31.62 6.49
C ARG A 74 8.11 -31.96 4.99
N SER A 75 7.70 -33.18 4.64
CA SER A 75 7.58 -33.62 3.25
C SER A 75 6.48 -32.87 2.49
N ASP A 76 5.43 -32.44 3.19
CA ASP A 76 4.34 -31.61 2.65
C ASP A 76 4.66 -30.11 2.60
N GLN A 77 5.77 -29.67 3.20
CA GLN A 77 6.23 -28.28 3.19
C GLN A 77 7.74 -28.19 2.92
N PRO A 78 8.24 -28.62 1.73
CA PRO A 78 9.67 -28.79 1.47
C PRO A 78 10.52 -27.51 1.50
N THR A 79 9.91 -26.33 1.60
CA THR A 79 10.56 -25.02 1.75
C THR A 79 10.57 -24.50 3.19
N ALA A 80 9.97 -25.21 4.15
CA ALA A 80 9.85 -24.81 5.56
C ALA A 80 11.11 -25.13 6.38
N THR A 81 12.27 -24.61 5.95
CA THR A 81 13.55 -24.73 6.67
C THR A 81 13.77 -23.54 7.61
N PHE A 82 14.41 -23.81 8.75
CA PHE A 82 14.72 -22.80 9.78
C PHE A 82 16.16 -23.01 10.26
N PRO A 83 17.18 -22.35 9.68
CA PRO A 83 18.57 -22.48 10.12
C PRO A 83 18.83 -21.84 11.51
N VAL A 84 17.91 -21.00 11.97
CA VAL A 84 18.01 -20.28 13.25
C VAL A 84 17.48 -21.08 14.44
N ARG A 85 18.10 -20.85 15.60
CA ARG A 85 17.61 -21.24 16.93
C ARG A 85 16.69 -20.14 17.46
N VAL A 86 15.65 -20.51 18.20
CA VAL A 86 14.85 -19.55 18.98
C VAL A 86 15.01 -19.83 20.46
N CYS A 87 15.38 -18.79 21.19
CA CYS A 87 15.57 -18.77 22.63
C CYS A 87 14.59 -17.79 23.26
N GLU A 88 14.09 -18.08 24.46
CA GLU A 88 13.15 -17.21 25.16
C GLU A 88 13.36 -17.15 26.67
N THR A 89 12.89 -16.07 27.28
CA THR A 89 12.75 -15.94 28.73
C THR A 89 11.40 -15.28 29.04
N ARG A 90 10.77 -15.66 30.16
CA ARG A 90 9.46 -15.14 30.57
C ARG A 90 9.64 -14.23 31.79
N VAL A 91 9.14 -13.00 31.68
CA VAL A 91 9.36 -11.93 32.67
C VAL A 91 8.05 -11.13 32.90
N PRO A 92 7.89 -10.44 34.04
CA PRO A 92 6.82 -9.43 34.20
C PRO A 92 6.83 -8.42 33.04
N GLN A 93 5.66 -7.95 32.58
CA GLN A 93 5.60 -7.08 31.40
C GLN A 93 6.33 -5.74 31.56
N ASN A 94 6.44 -5.26 32.79
CA ASN A 94 7.15 -4.06 33.22
C ASN A 94 8.62 -4.33 33.61
N ALA A 95 9.14 -5.53 33.39
CA ALA A 95 10.54 -5.83 33.72
C ALA A 95 11.51 -5.12 32.76
N ARG A 96 12.56 -4.51 33.29
CA ARG A 96 13.70 -4.00 32.52
C ARG A 96 14.52 -5.17 32.00
N VAL A 97 14.71 -5.20 30.68
CA VAL A 97 15.44 -6.28 30.00
C VAL A 97 16.43 -5.67 29.02
N ARG A 98 17.69 -6.11 29.09
CA ARG A 98 18.76 -5.70 28.17
C ARG A 98 19.39 -6.89 27.48
N TRP A 99 19.65 -6.73 26.19
CA TRP A 99 20.31 -7.72 25.36
C TRP A 99 21.34 -7.01 24.48
N GLN A 100 22.60 -7.49 24.50
CA GLN A 100 23.75 -6.81 23.88
C GLN A 100 23.86 -5.31 24.25
N GLY A 101 23.51 -4.96 25.50
CA GLY A 101 23.51 -3.59 26.02
C GLY A 101 22.28 -2.74 25.66
N ARG A 102 21.56 -3.08 24.58
CA ARG A 102 20.30 -2.44 24.18
C ARG A 102 19.17 -2.84 25.13
N GLU A 103 18.37 -1.86 25.57
CA GLU A 103 17.14 -2.13 26.34
C GLU A 103 16.01 -2.54 25.39
N LEU A 104 15.27 -3.59 25.75
CA LEU A 104 14.14 -4.09 24.97
C LEU A 104 12.84 -3.49 25.53
N PRO A 105 12.00 -2.85 24.70
CA PRO A 105 10.84 -2.09 25.15
C PRO A 105 9.85 -2.99 25.92
N GLY A 106 9.21 -2.44 26.95
CA GLY A 106 8.33 -3.17 27.86
C GLY A 106 7.24 -2.26 28.46
N LEU A 107 6.14 -2.86 28.91
CA LEU A 107 4.95 -2.12 29.31
C LEU A 107 5.05 -1.66 30.77
N MET A 108 5.69 -0.50 30.98
CA MET A 108 5.98 0.06 32.31
C MET A 108 4.78 0.71 33.02
N LYS A 109 3.77 1.11 32.25
CA LYS A 109 2.56 1.87 32.65
C LYS A 109 1.39 1.40 31.78
N ALA A 110 0.16 1.82 32.10
CA ALA A 110 -0.95 1.67 31.16
C ALA A 110 -0.65 2.44 29.85
N PRO A 111 -0.85 1.83 28.67
CA PRO A 111 -0.50 2.45 27.41
C PRO A 111 -1.38 3.67 27.15
N GLN A 112 -0.74 4.75 26.70
CA GLN A 112 -1.37 5.98 26.25
C GLN A 112 -1.40 6.03 24.73
N LYS A 113 -0.36 5.53 24.04
CA LYS A 113 -0.32 5.36 22.58
C LYS A 113 -0.22 3.89 22.19
N ILE A 114 -1.15 3.41 21.36
CA ILE A 114 -1.18 2.04 20.82
C ILE A 114 -1.14 2.12 19.28
N VAL A 115 -0.21 1.44 18.63
CA VAL A 115 -0.23 1.21 17.17
C VAL A 115 -1.01 -0.07 16.86
N VAL A 116 -1.85 -0.06 15.83
CA VAL A 116 -2.54 -1.26 15.31
C VAL A 116 -2.30 -1.38 13.80
N LEU A 117 -1.91 -2.58 13.36
CA LEU A 117 -1.78 -2.95 11.94
C LEU A 117 -2.07 -4.45 11.74
N GLY A 118 -2.24 -4.88 10.50
CA GLY A 118 -2.50 -6.28 10.15
C GLY A 118 -2.15 -6.57 8.70
N ASP A 119 -2.16 -7.86 8.35
CA ASP A 119 -2.17 -8.32 6.97
C ASP A 119 -0.99 -7.75 6.17
N THR A 120 0.23 -8.02 6.64
CA THR A 120 1.40 -7.19 6.32
C THR A 120 2.36 -7.75 5.28
N GLY A 121 2.55 -9.06 5.21
CA GLY A 121 3.50 -9.70 4.28
C GLY A 121 3.10 -9.61 2.80
N CYS A 122 4.02 -9.93 1.88
CA CYS A 122 3.79 -9.74 0.45
C CYS A 122 3.23 -10.97 -0.29
N ARG A 123 2.15 -10.79 -1.06
CA ARG A 123 1.39 -11.87 -1.72
C ARG A 123 2.08 -12.41 -2.98
N THR A 124 2.65 -13.62 -2.91
CA THR A 124 3.13 -14.38 -4.10
C THR A 124 2.56 -15.79 -4.16
N LYS A 125 1.31 -15.92 -4.64
CA LYS A 125 0.55 -17.18 -4.68
C LYS A 125 0.13 -17.56 -6.10
N TRP A 126 0.64 -18.69 -6.58
CA TRP A 126 0.25 -19.30 -7.85
C TRP A 126 -1.12 -19.99 -7.73
N PRO A 127 -2.00 -19.92 -8.74
CA PRO A 127 -1.90 -19.06 -9.94
C PRO A 127 -2.43 -17.64 -9.68
N GLY A 128 -1.78 -16.64 -10.29
CA GLY A 128 -2.36 -15.31 -10.53
C GLY A 128 -2.19 -14.23 -9.46
N PHE A 129 -2.03 -14.58 -8.18
CA PHE A 129 -1.97 -13.58 -7.09
C PHE A 129 -0.53 -13.15 -6.82
N TYR A 130 -0.04 -12.17 -7.57
CA TYR A 130 1.33 -11.63 -7.45
C TYR A 130 1.33 -10.12 -7.16
N GLN A 131 1.85 -9.76 -6.00
CA GLN A 131 2.17 -8.40 -5.58
C GLN A 131 3.65 -8.10 -5.88
N SER A 132 3.98 -6.86 -6.25
CA SER A 132 5.35 -6.46 -6.60
C SER A 132 6.20 -6.24 -5.34
N CYS A 133 6.62 -7.33 -4.70
CA CYS A 133 7.31 -7.31 -3.40
C CYS A 133 8.67 -6.59 -3.34
N ASN A 134 9.21 -6.18 -4.49
CA ASN A 134 10.44 -5.40 -4.60
C ASN A 134 10.14 -3.90 -4.85
N ASP A 135 8.87 -3.50 -4.93
CA ASP A 135 8.39 -2.14 -5.14
C ASP A 135 7.69 -1.62 -3.88
N ILE A 136 8.30 -0.61 -3.25
CA ILE A 136 7.82 0.00 -2.00
C ILE A 136 6.47 0.73 -2.13
N SER A 137 6.03 1.06 -3.36
CA SER A 137 4.68 1.59 -3.61
C SER A 137 3.60 0.51 -3.62
N GLN A 138 3.98 -0.74 -3.94
CA GLN A 138 3.07 -1.88 -4.05
C GLN A 138 3.08 -2.76 -2.79
N TRP A 139 4.18 -2.75 -2.02
CA TRP A 139 4.31 -3.43 -0.73
C TRP A 139 5.06 -2.52 0.26
N PRO A 140 4.37 -1.63 0.99
CA PRO A 140 5.00 -0.53 1.74
C PRO A 140 5.42 -0.87 3.19
N LEU A 141 5.39 -2.14 3.62
CA LEU A 141 5.48 -2.51 5.03
C LEU A 141 6.71 -1.93 5.77
N ALA A 142 7.88 -1.89 5.12
CA ALA A 142 9.10 -1.33 5.74
C ALA A 142 8.93 0.17 6.07
N GLN A 143 8.19 0.91 5.23
CA GLN A 143 7.92 2.34 5.42
C GLN A 143 6.82 2.55 6.46
N VAL A 144 5.76 1.71 6.43
CA VAL A 144 4.71 1.67 7.46
C VAL A 144 5.30 1.40 8.85
N ALA A 145 6.15 0.39 8.99
CA ALA A 145 6.77 0.01 10.25
C ALA A 145 7.78 1.06 10.77
N GLN A 146 8.50 1.76 9.89
CA GLN A 146 9.35 2.88 10.29
C GLN A 146 8.49 4.04 10.82
N SER A 147 7.51 4.51 10.05
CA SER A 147 6.65 5.62 10.49
C SER A 147 5.84 5.29 11.76
N ALA A 148 5.41 4.04 11.93
CA ALA A 148 4.76 3.58 13.15
C ALA A 148 5.72 3.49 14.37
N ALA A 149 7.03 3.36 14.15
CA ALA A 149 8.03 3.43 15.21
C ALA A 149 8.34 4.89 15.61
N ASP A 150 8.33 5.79 14.62
CA ASP A 150 8.53 7.23 14.79
C ASP A 150 7.38 7.92 15.57
N GLU A 151 6.21 7.28 15.63
CA GLU A 151 5.09 7.66 16.53
C GLU A 151 5.40 7.48 18.03
N HIS A 152 6.42 6.67 18.35
CA HIS A 152 6.81 6.27 19.72
C HIS A 152 5.66 5.63 20.54
N PRO A 153 5.06 4.51 20.07
CA PRO A 153 3.99 3.82 20.79
C PRO A 153 4.45 3.16 22.11
N ASP A 154 3.54 3.10 23.09
CA ASP A 154 3.71 2.29 24.32
C ASP A 154 3.47 0.78 24.06
N LEU A 155 2.72 0.46 22.99
CA LEU A 155 2.26 -0.89 22.62
C LEU A 155 2.00 -0.99 21.12
N VAL A 156 2.27 -2.15 20.52
CA VAL A 156 1.83 -2.51 19.15
C VAL A 156 0.88 -3.70 19.21
N ILE A 157 -0.18 -3.69 18.41
CA ILE A 157 -1.09 -4.80 18.17
C ILE A 157 -0.99 -5.21 16.70
N HIS A 158 -0.74 -6.48 16.41
CA HIS A 158 -0.81 -7.03 15.05
C HIS A 158 -1.93 -8.06 14.91
N VAL A 159 -2.93 -7.79 14.06
CA VAL A 159 -4.17 -8.58 13.93
C VAL A 159 -4.05 -9.81 13.01
N GLY A 160 -2.87 -10.45 12.99
CA GLY A 160 -2.59 -11.66 12.20
C GLY A 160 -2.09 -11.41 10.78
N ASP A 161 -1.81 -12.52 10.09
CA ASP A 161 -1.24 -12.65 8.75
C ASP A 161 0.08 -11.89 8.51
N TYR A 162 1.18 -12.63 8.64
CA TYR A 162 2.55 -12.10 8.54
C TYR A 162 3.31 -12.64 7.32
N ALA A 163 3.01 -13.86 6.84
CA ALA A 163 3.83 -14.53 5.80
C ALA A 163 3.00 -14.91 4.55
N TYR A 164 3.22 -14.21 3.43
CA TYR A 164 2.35 -14.29 2.25
C TYR A 164 3.02 -14.84 0.97
N ARG A 165 4.33 -15.08 0.98
CA ARG A 165 5.07 -15.62 -0.19
C ARG A 165 4.92 -17.12 -0.37
N GLU A 166 3.69 -17.61 -0.52
CA GLU A 166 3.36 -19.05 -0.58
C GLU A 166 4.06 -19.83 -1.71
N SER A 167 4.45 -19.15 -2.80
CA SER A 167 4.96 -19.80 -4.02
C SER A 167 5.95 -18.93 -4.79
N PRO A 168 6.73 -19.50 -5.73
CA PRO A 168 7.66 -18.73 -6.57
C PRO A 168 6.95 -17.61 -7.33
N CYS A 169 7.53 -16.42 -7.29
CA CYS A 169 7.15 -15.31 -8.15
C CYS A 169 7.22 -15.72 -9.64
N ARG A 170 6.21 -15.30 -10.43
CA ARG A 170 6.15 -15.47 -11.89
C ARG A 170 5.69 -14.20 -12.62
N ALA A 171 5.83 -13.05 -11.96
CA ALA A 171 5.44 -11.74 -12.46
C ALA A 171 6.57 -10.73 -12.20
N THR A 172 6.66 -9.69 -13.02
CA THR A 172 7.67 -8.64 -12.84
C THR A 172 7.49 -7.92 -11.50
N GLY A 173 8.57 -7.72 -10.75
CA GLY A 173 8.56 -6.91 -9.53
C GLY A 173 8.49 -7.69 -8.23
N CYS A 174 8.36 -9.02 -8.28
CA CYS A 174 8.68 -9.91 -7.14
C CYS A 174 9.87 -10.85 -7.44
N ASP A 175 10.55 -10.68 -8.57
CA ASP A 175 11.65 -11.53 -9.03
C ASP A 175 12.75 -11.69 -7.96
N GLY A 176 13.25 -12.92 -7.79
CA GLY A 176 14.24 -13.26 -6.76
C GLY A 176 13.71 -13.34 -5.32
N SER A 177 12.42 -13.05 -5.06
CA SER A 177 11.82 -13.19 -3.72
C SER A 177 11.98 -14.60 -3.15
N PRO A 178 12.23 -14.74 -1.83
CA PRO A 178 12.07 -16.01 -1.14
C PRO A 178 10.60 -16.45 -1.15
N TYR A 179 10.35 -17.75 -1.05
CA TYR A 179 9.00 -18.30 -1.05
C TYR A 179 8.90 -19.56 -0.17
N GLY A 180 7.67 -19.93 0.20
CA GLY A 180 7.35 -21.00 1.12
C GLY A 180 7.08 -20.51 2.55
N TYR A 181 7.38 -21.36 3.53
CA TYR A 181 7.00 -21.15 4.93
C TYR A 181 8.18 -21.15 5.91
N GLY A 182 9.41 -21.17 5.38
CA GLY A 182 10.65 -21.18 6.16
C GLY A 182 11.15 -19.80 6.56
N TRP A 183 12.28 -19.79 7.27
CA TRP A 183 12.92 -18.58 7.82
C TRP A 183 13.15 -17.48 6.79
N ALA A 184 13.51 -17.81 5.55
CA ALA A 184 13.74 -16.82 4.50
C ALA A 184 12.50 -15.94 4.18
N VAL A 185 11.29 -16.50 4.30
CA VAL A 185 10.04 -15.73 4.13
C VAL A 185 9.72 -14.95 5.39
N TRP A 186 9.86 -15.54 6.58
CA TRP A 186 9.66 -14.82 7.86
C TRP A 186 10.65 -13.65 8.05
N GLN A 187 11.87 -13.78 7.57
CA GLN A 187 12.86 -12.71 7.58
C GLN A 187 12.51 -11.61 6.56
N ALA A 188 12.02 -11.97 5.37
CA ALA A 188 11.67 -11.01 4.32
C ALA A 188 10.35 -10.28 4.59
N ASP A 189 9.26 -11.01 4.85
CA ASP A 189 7.92 -10.43 5.05
C ASP A 189 7.74 -9.78 6.43
N PHE A 190 8.43 -10.25 7.48
CA PHE A 190 8.23 -9.75 8.84
C PHE A 190 9.48 -9.13 9.47
N PHE A 191 10.51 -9.91 9.80
CA PHE A 191 11.58 -9.41 10.68
C PHE A 191 12.44 -8.29 10.08
N GLN A 192 12.68 -8.28 8.76
CA GLN A 192 13.44 -7.21 8.11
C GLN A 192 12.64 -5.89 8.07
N PRO A 193 11.40 -5.84 7.56
CA PRO A 193 10.62 -4.60 7.51
C PRO A 193 10.12 -4.15 8.89
N ALA A 194 9.68 -5.05 9.77
CA ALA A 194 9.11 -4.69 11.07
C ALA A 194 10.15 -4.30 12.14
N MET A 195 11.45 -4.38 11.85
CA MET A 195 12.52 -4.18 12.84
C MET A 195 12.49 -2.84 13.58
N PRO A 196 12.19 -1.68 12.97
CA PRO A 196 12.05 -0.41 13.71
C PRO A 196 10.96 -0.51 14.79
N LEU A 197 9.81 -1.08 14.44
CA LEU A 197 8.63 -1.18 15.30
C LEU A 197 8.75 -2.27 16.38
N LEU A 198 9.46 -3.37 16.09
CA LEU A 198 9.86 -4.39 17.09
C LEU A 198 10.87 -3.84 18.12
N ASN A 199 11.58 -2.76 17.78
CA ASN A 199 12.52 -2.09 18.67
C ASN A 199 11.90 -0.90 19.43
N ALA A 200 10.78 -0.36 18.97
CA ALA A 200 10.08 0.76 19.62
C ALA A 200 9.19 0.34 20.79
N ALA A 201 8.40 -0.73 20.64
CA ALA A 201 7.36 -1.13 21.60
C ALA A 201 7.34 -2.65 21.85
N PRO A 202 6.76 -3.12 22.98
CA PRO A 202 6.32 -4.51 23.09
C PRO A 202 5.10 -4.76 22.18
N TRP A 203 4.94 -6.01 21.72
CA TRP A 203 3.86 -6.38 20.80
C TRP A 203 2.84 -7.33 21.42
N VAL A 204 1.58 -7.21 21.01
CA VAL A 204 0.53 -8.23 21.12
C VAL A 204 0.23 -8.74 19.72
N VAL A 205 0.18 -10.06 19.56
CA VAL A 205 0.09 -10.72 18.25
C VAL A 205 -1.09 -11.67 18.20
N VAL A 206 -1.88 -11.56 17.14
CA VAL A 206 -2.94 -12.50 16.74
C VAL A 206 -2.37 -13.42 15.66
N ARG A 207 -2.92 -14.63 15.52
CA ARG A 207 -2.58 -15.61 14.49
C ARG A 207 -3.57 -15.51 13.32
N GLY A 208 -3.10 -15.35 12.08
CA GLY A 208 -3.96 -15.30 10.90
C GLY A 208 -4.06 -16.64 10.16
N ASN A 209 -4.86 -16.72 9.09
CA ASN A 209 -5.00 -17.95 8.31
C ASN A 209 -3.78 -18.26 7.43
N HIS A 210 -2.88 -17.30 7.19
CA HIS A 210 -1.54 -17.55 6.66
C HIS A 210 -0.66 -18.32 7.65
N GLU A 211 -0.92 -18.23 8.96
CA GLU A 211 -0.22 -18.98 10.02
C GLU A 211 -0.89 -20.31 10.42
N SER A 212 -1.72 -20.87 9.54
CA SER A 212 -2.23 -22.24 9.67
C SER A 212 -1.11 -23.28 9.47
N CYS A 213 -1.26 -24.49 10.04
CA CYS A 213 -0.31 -25.60 9.93
C CYS A 213 -0.13 -26.14 8.51
N GLY A 214 -1.05 -25.86 7.59
CA GLY A 214 -0.87 -26.11 6.15
C GLY A 214 0.01 -25.05 5.46
N ARG A 215 0.26 -23.93 6.13
CA ARG A 215 0.96 -22.73 5.64
C ARG A 215 2.06 -22.33 6.63
N ALA A 216 2.17 -21.07 7.04
CA ALA A 216 3.27 -20.54 7.83
C ALA A 216 3.26 -20.92 9.33
N GLY A 217 2.33 -21.77 9.79
CA GLY A 217 2.16 -22.10 11.22
C GLY A 217 3.39 -22.68 11.92
N GLN A 218 4.26 -23.40 11.21
CA GLN A 218 5.57 -23.80 11.77
C GLN A 218 6.41 -22.60 12.22
N GLY A 219 6.33 -21.46 11.51
CA GLY A 219 6.97 -20.21 11.88
C GLY A 219 6.25 -19.51 13.02
N TRP A 220 4.91 -19.41 12.99
CA TRP A 220 4.12 -18.84 14.09
C TRP A 220 4.51 -19.41 15.45
N PHE A 221 4.47 -20.74 15.59
CA PHE A 221 4.80 -21.37 16.86
C PHE A 221 6.28 -21.27 17.24
N ARG A 222 7.18 -21.13 16.26
CA ARG A 222 8.62 -20.85 16.50
C ARG A 222 8.86 -19.42 16.98
N LEU A 223 8.12 -18.44 16.46
CA LEU A 223 8.52 -17.03 16.43
C LEU A 223 7.56 -16.11 17.21
N LEU A 224 6.25 -16.27 17.05
CA LEU A 224 5.23 -15.30 17.51
C LEU A 224 4.25 -15.84 18.56
N ASP A 225 3.91 -17.12 18.59
CA ASP A 225 3.07 -17.73 19.64
C ASP A 225 3.55 -17.34 21.06
N PRO A 226 2.78 -16.65 21.91
CA PRO A 226 3.21 -16.27 23.27
C PRO A 226 3.07 -17.39 24.31
N ALA A 227 2.52 -18.55 23.95
CA ALA A 227 2.39 -19.71 24.83
C ALA A 227 3.70 -20.54 24.88
N PRO A 228 3.85 -21.47 25.86
CA PRO A 228 4.97 -22.41 25.91
C PRO A 228 4.97 -23.36 24.71
N TYR A 229 6.13 -23.52 24.05
CA TYR A 229 6.28 -24.37 22.86
C TYR A 229 5.92 -25.84 23.12
N GLN A 230 5.06 -26.42 22.28
CA GLN A 230 4.60 -27.80 22.43
C GLN A 230 4.62 -28.51 21.07
N ALA A 231 5.60 -29.38 20.84
CA ALA A 231 5.81 -30.02 19.53
C ALA A 231 4.61 -30.82 18.98
N GLY A 232 3.68 -31.27 19.84
CA GLY A 232 2.43 -31.94 19.46
C GLY A 232 1.29 -30.99 19.01
N HIS A 233 1.46 -29.69 19.16
CA HIS A 233 0.53 -28.62 18.76
C HIS A 233 1.16 -27.64 17.77
N SER A 234 2.46 -27.37 17.93
CA SER A 234 3.26 -26.39 17.17
C SER A 234 3.58 -26.78 15.70
N CYS A 235 2.61 -27.32 14.96
CA CYS A 235 2.68 -27.78 13.55
C CYS A 235 3.92 -28.64 13.17
N SER A 236 4.64 -29.20 14.16
CA SER A 236 6.05 -29.59 13.98
C SER A 236 6.24 -30.94 13.30
N THR A 237 5.23 -31.79 13.31
CA THR A 237 5.20 -33.05 12.55
C THR A 237 3.94 -33.11 11.70
N GLU A 238 3.96 -33.95 10.67
CA GLU A 238 2.83 -34.16 9.76
C GLU A 238 1.60 -34.80 10.46
N ALA A 239 1.79 -35.35 11.68
CA ALA A 239 0.72 -35.86 12.52
C ALA A 239 -0.05 -34.76 13.26
N VAL A 240 0.51 -33.55 13.39
CA VAL A 240 -0.15 -32.40 14.03
C VAL A 240 -1.18 -31.81 13.07
N LYS A 241 -2.44 -31.83 13.50
CA LYS A 241 -3.57 -31.21 12.78
C LYS A 241 -3.80 -29.79 13.27
N GLU A 242 -4.49 -28.99 12.46
CA GLU A 242 -4.89 -27.65 12.85
C GLU A 242 -5.81 -27.64 14.08
N SER A 243 -5.50 -26.76 15.02
CA SER A 243 -6.36 -26.38 16.14
C SER A 243 -6.05 -24.92 16.49
N PRO A 244 -7.08 -24.11 16.78
CA PRO A 244 -6.84 -22.80 17.36
C PRO A 244 -6.20 -22.94 18.74
N ASP A 245 -5.39 -21.95 19.12
CA ASP A 245 -4.97 -21.70 20.49
C ASP A 245 -6.17 -21.27 21.36
N GLU A 246 -6.14 -21.55 22.67
CA GLU A 246 -7.22 -21.14 23.58
C GLU A 246 -7.17 -19.64 23.89
N PRO A 247 -8.33 -18.95 24.06
CA PRO A 247 -8.35 -17.52 24.28
C PRO A 247 -7.62 -17.10 25.56
N TYR A 248 -6.90 -15.98 25.51
CA TYR A 248 -6.13 -15.46 26.64
C TYR A 248 -6.23 -13.95 26.79
N ARG A 249 -5.96 -13.45 28.00
CA ARG A 249 -6.00 -12.02 28.33
C ARG A 249 -4.60 -11.38 28.40
N VAL A 250 -4.45 -10.18 27.89
CA VAL A 250 -3.28 -9.32 28.10
C VAL A 250 -3.72 -8.12 28.92
N VAL A 251 -3.23 -8.03 30.16
CA VAL A 251 -3.65 -6.99 31.13
C VAL A 251 -2.83 -5.72 30.91
N LEU A 252 -3.43 -4.70 30.31
CA LEU A 252 -2.75 -3.43 30.01
C LEU A 252 -2.69 -2.47 31.19
N GLY A 253 -3.55 -2.66 32.20
CA GLY A 253 -3.66 -1.78 33.36
C GLY A 253 -4.67 -0.66 33.14
N ALA A 254 -4.89 0.18 34.17
CA ALA A 254 -5.96 1.18 34.20
C ALA A 254 -7.34 0.59 33.81
N GLY A 255 -7.65 -0.61 34.31
CA GLY A 255 -8.90 -1.32 34.03
C GLY A 255 -9.01 -1.96 32.63
N LEU A 256 -8.04 -1.77 31.74
CA LEU A 256 -8.07 -2.31 30.37
C LEU A 256 -7.34 -3.66 30.24
N GLN A 257 -7.97 -4.59 29.53
CA GLN A 257 -7.32 -5.79 28.99
C GLN A 257 -7.69 -6.03 27.53
N LEU A 258 -6.79 -6.69 26.80
CA LEU A 258 -7.06 -7.26 25.48
C LEU A 258 -7.39 -8.74 25.65
N LEU A 259 -8.39 -9.24 24.92
CA LEU A 259 -8.76 -10.65 24.86
C LEU A 259 -8.39 -11.19 23.48
N VAL A 260 -7.39 -12.04 23.39
CA VAL A 260 -6.92 -12.59 22.10
C VAL A 260 -7.54 -13.96 21.87
N MET A 261 -8.12 -14.15 20.69
CA MET A 261 -8.80 -15.38 20.25
C MET A 261 -8.26 -15.83 18.89
N ASP A 262 -7.81 -17.09 18.80
CA ASP A 262 -7.28 -17.65 17.55
C ASP A 262 -8.42 -18.10 16.62
N SER A 263 -8.44 -17.55 15.41
CA SER A 263 -9.40 -17.92 14.35
C SER A 263 -8.72 -18.50 13.11
N THR A 264 -7.41 -18.73 13.13
CA THR A 264 -6.56 -19.17 11.99
C THR A 264 -7.13 -20.30 11.12
N GLY A 265 -7.86 -21.24 11.74
CA GLY A 265 -8.36 -22.46 11.14
C GLY A 265 -9.87 -22.49 10.92
N VAL A 266 -10.53 -21.33 10.90
CA VAL A 266 -11.97 -21.22 10.63
C VAL A 266 -12.30 -21.43 9.14
N SER A 267 -13.44 -22.04 8.87
CA SER A 267 -13.97 -22.27 7.53
C SER A 267 -14.81 -21.09 7.05
N GLU A 268 -14.44 -20.48 5.92
CA GLU A 268 -15.28 -19.52 5.18
C GLU A 268 -16.53 -20.18 4.54
N LYS A 269 -16.68 -21.50 4.62
CA LYS A 269 -17.86 -22.19 4.09
C LYS A 269 -18.97 -22.24 5.13
N LYS A 270 -20.16 -21.79 4.72
CA LYS A 270 -21.40 -21.80 5.53
C LYS A 270 -21.63 -23.18 6.19
N PRO A 271 -21.70 -23.26 7.53
CA PRO A 271 -21.69 -24.53 8.24
C PRO A 271 -22.97 -25.34 8.03
N ARG A 272 -22.84 -26.66 8.12
CA ARG A 272 -23.99 -27.58 8.22
C ARG A 272 -24.47 -27.67 9.68
N PRO A 273 -25.77 -27.96 9.92
CA PRO A 273 -26.27 -28.25 11.26
C PRO A 273 -25.42 -29.34 11.95
N GLY A 274 -25.02 -29.09 13.20
CA GLY A 274 -24.16 -30.01 13.96
C GLY A 274 -22.66 -29.97 13.61
N ASN A 275 -22.16 -28.95 12.89
CA ASN A 275 -20.71 -28.79 12.69
C ASN A 275 -19.97 -28.65 14.03
N GLN A 276 -19.01 -29.56 14.29
CA GLN A 276 -18.17 -29.58 15.49
C GLN A 276 -17.26 -28.34 15.61
N GLU A 277 -16.96 -27.70 14.49
CA GLU A 277 -16.18 -26.46 14.42
C GLU A 277 -16.96 -25.26 14.99
N VAL A 278 -18.26 -25.15 14.67
CA VAL A 278 -19.15 -24.16 15.27
C VAL A 278 -19.21 -24.35 16.78
N GLN A 279 -19.30 -25.61 17.25
CA GLN A 279 -19.22 -25.94 18.68
C GLN A 279 -17.84 -25.63 19.29
N ARG A 280 -16.75 -25.60 18.51
CA ARG A 280 -15.41 -25.23 19.02
C ARG A 280 -15.36 -23.73 19.30
N TYR A 281 -15.72 -22.91 18.33
CA TYR A 281 -15.71 -21.45 18.50
C TYR A 281 -16.79 -20.97 19.48
N GLU A 282 -17.91 -21.70 19.61
CA GLU A 282 -18.94 -21.48 20.64
C GLU A 282 -18.39 -21.61 22.07
N ARG A 283 -17.47 -22.55 22.32
CA ARG A 283 -16.73 -22.64 23.60
C ARG A 283 -15.64 -21.59 23.74
N GLN A 284 -14.98 -21.16 22.66
CA GLN A 284 -14.01 -20.06 22.75
C GLN A 284 -14.71 -18.72 23.06
N PHE A 285 -15.91 -18.48 22.54
CA PHE A 285 -16.72 -17.33 22.95
C PHE A 285 -17.19 -17.41 24.42
N ASP A 286 -17.47 -18.61 24.97
CA ASP A 286 -17.62 -18.77 26.43
C ASP A 286 -16.35 -18.35 27.18
N THR A 287 -15.16 -18.78 26.72
CA THR A 287 -13.89 -18.42 27.35
C THR A 287 -13.62 -16.91 27.28
N VAL A 288 -13.93 -16.25 26.16
CA VAL A 288 -13.87 -14.78 26.05
C VAL A 288 -14.87 -14.12 27.02
N ALA A 289 -16.11 -14.60 27.11
CA ALA A 289 -17.11 -14.10 28.06
C ALA A 289 -16.70 -14.32 29.53
N GLU A 290 -16.04 -15.43 29.84
CA GLU A 290 -15.46 -15.72 31.15
C GLU A 290 -14.35 -14.73 31.49
N LEU A 291 -13.41 -14.52 30.56
CA LEU A 291 -12.25 -13.63 30.70
C LEU A 291 -12.65 -12.15 30.83
N ALA A 292 -13.67 -11.70 30.08
CA ALA A 292 -14.15 -10.32 30.09
C ALA A 292 -14.57 -9.84 31.50
N ARG A 293 -15.15 -10.72 32.32
CA ARG A 293 -15.59 -10.40 33.70
C ARG A 293 -14.46 -10.00 34.67
N HIS A 294 -13.19 -10.12 34.26
CA HIS A 294 -12.04 -9.75 35.09
C HIS A 294 -11.60 -8.28 34.96
N ALA A 295 -12.13 -7.53 34.00
CA ALA A 295 -11.77 -6.13 33.77
C ALA A 295 -13.00 -5.32 33.32
N PRO A 296 -13.13 -4.03 33.70
CA PRO A 296 -14.20 -3.17 33.21
C PRO A 296 -14.10 -2.90 31.70
N HIS A 297 -12.89 -2.74 31.16
CA HIS A 297 -12.66 -2.37 29.76
C HIS A 297 -12.02 -3.55 29.01
N ASN A 298 -12.65 -4.02 27.93
CA ASN A 298 -12.25 -5.23 27.21
C ASN A 298 -12.30 -5.03 25.69
N TRP A 299 -11.17 -5.24 25.01
CA TRP A 299 -11.10 -5.27 23.54
C TRP A 299 -10.85 -6.69 23.06
N LEU A 300 -11.68 -7.20 22.14
CA LEU A 300 -11.50 -8.52 21.54
C LEU A 300 -10.59 -8.41 20.31
N LEU A 301 -9.57 -9.26 20.24
CA LEU A 301 -8.59 -9.35 19.17
C LEU A 301 -8.69 -10.72 18.50
N LEU A 302 -9.02 -10.74 17.22
CA LEU A 302 -9.03 -11.92 16.37
C LEU A 302 -8.66 -11.55 14.93
N HIS A 303 -8.46 -12.52 14.05
CA HIS A 303 -8.08 -12.25 12.67
C HIS A 303 -9.30 -12.10 11.76
N HIS A 304 -10.14 -13.14 11.65
CA HIS A 304 -11.30 -13.13 10.75
C HIS A 304 -12.47 -12.32 11.34
N PRO A 305 -13.24 -11.56 10.54
CA PRO A 305 -14.35 -10.75 11.05
C PRO A 305 -15.49 -11.56 11.71
N VAL A 306 -15.91 -11.14 12.91
CA VAL A 306 -17.21 -11.47 13.54
C VAL A 306 -18.25 -10.38 13.32
N LEU A 307 -17.81 -9.13 13.23
CA LEU A 307 -18.64 -7.97 12.91
C LEU A 307 -17.94 -7.17 11.80
N GLY A 308 -18.39 -7.29 10.56
CA GLY A 308 -17.80 -6.60 9.41
C GLY A 308 -17.95 -7.39 8.11
N TYR A 309 -17.36 -6.89 7.03
CA TYR A 309 -17.50 -7.48 5.70
C TYR A 309 -16.22 -8.17 5.25
N GLY A 310 -16.28 -9.48 5.04
CA GLY A 310 -15.26 -10.25 4.31
C GLY A 310 -15.33 -10.01 2.80
N TYR A 311 -14.28 -10.38 2.06
CA TYR A 311 -14.28 -10.38 0.60
C TYR A 311 -13.84 -11.74 0.04
N LEU A 312 -14.55 -12.23 -0.98
CA LEU A 312 -14.26 -13.47 -1.69
C LEU A 312 -14.21 -13.19 -3.21
N PRO A 313 -13.06 -13.35 -3.89
CA PRO A 313 -12.86 -12.97 -5.31
C PRO A 313 -13.81 -13.58 -6.36
N LEU A 314 -14.68 -14.53 -5.99
CA LEU A 314 -15.67 -15.17 -6.87
C LEU A 314 -17.13 -15.02 -6.38
N VAL A 315 -17.35 -14.36 -5.23
CA VAL A 315 -18.67 -14.19 -4.60
C VAL A 315 -18.97 -12.70 -4.33
N GLY A 316 -17.94 -11.87 -4.22
CA GLY A 316 -18.04 -10.48 -3.76
C GLY A 316 -17.81 -10.39 -2.25
N TYR A 317 -18.37 -9.36 -1.61
CA TYR A 317 -18.30 -9.20 -0.17
C TYR A 317 -19.31 -10.14 0.54
N GLU A 318 -18.92 -10.76 1.64
CA GLU A 318 -19.84 -11.52 2.52
C GLU A 318 -19.84 -10.95 3.94
N ALA A 319 -20.98 -11.07 4.62
CA ALA A 319 -21.20 -10.59 5.98
C ALA A 319 -20.64 -11.56 7.05
N SER A 320 -19.53 -11.17 7.69
CA SER A 320 -18.78 -11.90 8.72
C SER A 320 -18.35 -13.33 8.33
N ASN A 321 -17.49 -13.97 9.14
CA ASN A 321 -17.21 -15.40 8.93
C ASN A 321 -18.44 -16.24 9.36
N PRO A 322 -18.98 -17.10 8.47
CA PRO A 322 -20.26 -17.77 8.71
C PRO A 322 -20.20 -18.88 9.76
N VAL A 323 -19.02 -19.38 10.15
CA VAL A 323 -18.86 -20.32 11.25
C VAL A 323 -18.82 -19.60 12.59
N LEU A 324 -18.17 -18.43 12.67
CA LEU A 324 -18.17 -17.60 13.88
C LEU A 324 -19.56 -17.03 14.16
N THR A 325 -20.24 -16.47 13.16
CA THR A 325 -21.64 -16.01 13.29
C THR A 325 -22.57 -17.14 13.74
N ALA A 326 -22.40 -18.36 13.21
CA ALA A 326 -23.17 -19.51 13.65
C ALA A 326 -22.88 -19.93 15.11
N ALA A 327 -21.64 -19.74 15.60
CA ALA A 327 -21.27 -20.04 16.98
C ALA A 327 -21.87 -19.03 17.96
N LEU A 328 -21.87 -17.74 17.60
CA LEU A 328 -22.52 -16.66 18.34
C LEU A 328 -24.05 -16.86 18.39
N ALA A 329 -24.66 -17.31 17.28
CA ALA A 329 -26.09 -17.65 17.22
C ALA A 329 -26.50 -18.79 18.17
N LEU A 330 -25.61 -19.77 18.45
CA LEU A 330 -25.90 -20.82 19.44
C LEU A 330 -26.03 -20.26 20.86
N LYS A 331 -25.21 -19.25 21.20
CA LYS A 331 -25.25 -18.56 22.49
C LYS A 331 -26.41 -17.58 22.63
N LYS A 332 -26.88 -17.02 21.51
CA LYS A 332 -27.88 -15.94 21.46
C LYS A 332 -27.45 -14.71 22.26
N TYR A 333 -26.16 -14.36 22.19
CA TYR A 333 -25.71 -13.06 22.69
C TYR A 333 -26.45 -11.96 21.91
N PRO A 334 -27.02 -10.93 22.57
CA PRO A 334 -27.80 -9.90 21.88
C PRO A 334 -26.92 -9.11 20.90
N ASP A 335 -25.71 -8.74 21.33
CA ASP A 335 -24.76 -7.93 20.56
C ASP A 335 -23.97 -8.70 19.50
N TRP A 336 -24.33 -9.96 19.25
CA TRP A 336 -23.58 -10.87 18.38
C TRP A 336 -22.08 -11.00 18.75
N THR A 337 -21.74 -10.70 20.00
CA THR A 337 -20.41 -10.85 20.60
C THR A 337 -20.55 -11.30 22.06
N PRO A 338 -19.49 -11.83 22.69
CA PRO A 338 -19.43 -11.96 24.14
C PRO A 338 -19.78 -10.63 24.86
N PRO A 339 -20.46 -10.65 26.02
CA PRO A 339 -20.88 -9.45 26.73
C PRO A 339 -19.70 -8.73 27.39
N GLY A 340 -19.80 -7.39 27.50
CA GLY A 340 -18.80 -6.55 28.18
C GLY A 340 -17.57 -6.22 27.32
N LEU A 341 -17.70 -6.27 25.99
CA LEU A 341 -16.68 -5.85 25.02
C LEU A 341 -16.97 -4.43 24.53
N GLU A 342 -15.93 -3.60 24.42
CA GLU A 342 -16.05 -2.22 23.91
C GLU A 342 -15.75 -2.12 22.42
N MET A 343 -14.78 -2.93 21.96
CA MET A 343 -14.24 -2.87 20.62
C MET A 343 -13.75 -4.26 20.17
N VAL A 344 -13.88 -4.55 18.88
CA VAL A 344 -13.37 -5.75 18.23
C VAL A 344 -12.34 -5.35 17.16
N LEU A 345 -11.08 -5.71 17.34
CA LEU A 345 -9.97 -5.47 16.42
C LEU A 345 -9.73 -6.70 15.55
N GLN A 346 -9.80 -6.52 14.22
CA GLN A 346 -9.86 -7.58 13.21
C GLN A 346 -8.90 -7.29 12.04
N GLY A 347 -8.51 -8.32 11.29
CA GLY A 347 -7.70 -8.24 10.08
C GLY A 347 -8.39 -8.97 8.92
N HIS A 348 -7.63 -9.79 8.19
CA HIS A 348 -8.04 -10.73 7.12
C HIS A 348 -8.53 -10.07 5.83
N VAL A 349 -9.30 -9.01 5.96
CA VAL A 349 -9.82 -8.21 4.86
C VAL A 349 -8.85 -7.05 4.66
N HIS A 350 -8.20 -7.00 3.51
CA HIS A 350 -7.09 -6.08 3.30
C HIS A 350 -7.60 -4.63 3.06
N THR A 351 -8.06 -3.97 4.11
CA THR A 351 -8.74 -2.66 4.13
C THR A 351 -8.60 -1.99 5.51
N PHE A 352 -8.90 -0.69 5.60
CA PHE A 352 -9.32 -0.07 6.85
C PHE A 352 -10.85 -0.02 6.92
N GLU A 353 -11.44 -0.47 8.03
CA GLU A 353 -12.84 -0.19 8.39
C GLU A 353 -12.95 0.21 9.86
N LEU A 354 -13.80 1.19 10.17
CA LEU A 354 -14.29 1.54 11.51
C LEU A 354 -15.82 1.64 11.44
N THR A 355 -16.53 0.70 12.07
CA THR A 355 -18.00 0.58 11.94
C THR A 355 -18.68 0.44 13.29
N ARG A 356 -19.80 1.13 13.45
CA ARG A 356 -20.79 0.96 14.52
C ARG A 356 -22.04 0.34 13.91
N PHE A 357 -22.57 -0.71 14.53
CA PHE A 357 -23.81 -1.34 14.09
C PHE A 357 -25.01 -0.94 14.98
N GLU A 358 -26.21 -1.14 14.46
CA GLU A 358 -27.47 -1.10 15.21
C GLU A 358 -27.72 -2.49 15.79
N GLY A 359 -28.14 -2.56 17.06
CA GLY A 359 -28.39 -3.84 17.74
C GLY A 359 -27.16 -4.48 18.40
N THR A 360 -26.00 -3.81 18.43
CA THR A 360 -24.79 -4.28 19.14
C THR A 360 -24.09 -3.14 19.89
N GLU A 361 -23.63 -3.36 21.11
CA GLU A 361 -22.80 -2.39 21.84
C GLU A 361 -21.41 -2.11 21.21
N PRO A 362 -20.59 -3.10 20.80
CA PRO A 362 -19.17 -2.86 20.47
C PRO A 362 -18.92 -2.10 19.17
N LEU A 363 -17.82 -1.35 19.12
CA LEU A 363 -17.25 -0.85 17.87
C LEU A 363 -16.49 -1.96 17.13
N SER A 364 -16.60 -2.00 15.81
CA SER A 364 -15.79 -2.88 14.96
C SER A 364 -14.67 -2.08 14.28
N VAL A 365 -13.47 -2.65 14.25
CA VAL A 365 -12.32 -2.14 13.50
C VAL A 365 -11.69 -3.26 12.69
N ILE A 366 -11.51 -3.04 11.38
CA ILE A 366 -10.68 -3.87 10.51
C ILE A 366 -9.40 -3.09 10.18
N ALA A 367 -8.24 -3.70 10.38
CA ALA A 367 -6.93 -3.06 10.27
C ALA A 367 -5.97 -3.76 9.28
N GLY A 368 -6.50 -4.47 8.28
CA GLY A 368 -5.73 -5.26 7.30
C GLY A 368 -5.03 -4.48 6.19
N PHE A 369 -4.84 -3.17 6.35
CA PHE A 369 -4.23 -2.29 5.34
C PHE A 369 -2.73 -2.06 5.57
N GLY A 370 -2.06 -2.94 6.30
CA GLY A 370 -0.66 -2.79 6.72
C GLY A 370 0.40 -3.10 5.65
N GLY A 371 0.09 -3.95 4.67
CA GLY A 371 1.02 -4.18 3.55
C GLY A 371 0.60 -5.14 2.45
N SER A 372 -0.20 -6.18 2.73
CA SER A 372 -0.61 -7.16 1.71
C SER A 372 -1.57 -6.57 0.69
N MET A 373 -1.56 -7.10 -0.54
CA MET A 373 -2.33 -6.64 -1.71
C MET A 373 -3.78 -6.27 -1.33
N LEU A 374 -4.09 -4.96 -1.31
CA LEU A 374 -5.39 -4.43 -0.90
C LEU A 374 -6.53 -5.01 -1.73
N GLU A 375 -7.69 -5.18 -1.09
CA GLU A 375 -8.93 -5.56 -1.77
C GLU A 375 -9.47 -4.40 -2.65
N PRO A 376 -10.49 -4.63 -3.50
CA PRO A 376 -11.17 -3.54 -4.19
C PRO A 376 -11.85 -2.56 -3.21
N PRO A 377 -12.14 -1.31 -3.62
CA PRO A 377 -12.96 -0.41 -2.81
C PRO A 377 -14.39 -0.96 -2.63
N PHE A 378 -14.98 -0.73 -1.46
CA PHE A 378 -16.37 -1.07 -1.18
C PHE A 378 -17.33 -0.24 -2.05
N PRO A 379 -18.26 -0.88 -2.79
CA PRO A 379 -19.32 -0.18 -3.51
C PRO A 379 -20.27 0.51 -2.54
N SER A 380 -20.46 1.82 -2.70
CA SER A 380 -21.33 2.66 -1.85
C SER A 380 -22.84 2.38 -1.95
N TRP A 381 -23.25 1.32 -2.66
CA TRP A 381 -24.62 1.11 -3.10
C TRP A 381 -25.18 -0.31 -2.86
N ILE A 382 -24.45 -1.24 -2.25
CA ILE A 382 -24.85 -2.67 -2.24
C ILE A 382 -26.20 -2.89 -1.50
N PRO A 383 -27.31 -3.21 -2.20
CA PRO A 383 -28.61 -3.36 -1.57
C PRO A 383 -28.71 -4.73 -0.88
N GLY A 384 -29.29 -4.77 0.32
CA GLY A 384 -29.43 -6.01 1.10
C GLY A 384 -28.16 -6.45 1.85
N HIS A 385 -27.02 -5.81 1.62
CA HIS A 385 -25.80 -5.98 2.43
C HIS A 385 -25.77 -5.06 3.66
N GLN A 386 -26.93 -4.51 4.08
CA GLN A 386 -27.01 -3.71 5.30
C GLN A 386 -26.86 -4.54 6.58
N GLU A 387 -26.88 -5.87 6.52
CA GLU A 387 -27.02 -6.77 7.66
C GLU A 387 -25.78 -7.68 7.82
N VAL A 388 -24.98 -7.51 8.88
CA VAL A 388 -23.77 -8.35 9.12
C VAL A 388 -24.07 -9.63 9.91
N ALA A 389 -25.13 -9.61 10.70
CA ALA A 389 -25.72 -10.75 11.37
C ALA A 389 -27.23 -10.50 11.55
N PRO A 390 -28.09 -11.52 11.76
CA PRO A 390 -29.53 -11.35 11.86
C PRO A 390 -29.98 -10.24 12.84
N GLY A 391 -30.54 -9.16 12.29
CA GLY A 391 -30.98 -7.95 12.99
C GLY A 391 -29.92 -6.87 13.24
N VAL A 392 -28.69 -7.04 12.75
CA VAL A 392 -27.54 -6.15 13.01
C VAL A 392 -27.19 -5.33 11.78
N HIS A 393 -27.49 -4.02 11.81
CA HIS A 393 -27.37 -3.14 10.63
C HIS A 393 -26.24 -2.12 10.72
N VAL A 394 -25.63 -1.71 9.61
CA VAL A 394 -24.61 -0.62 9.62
C VAL A 394 -25.26 0.71 10.02
N ALA A 395 -24.81 1.27 11.14
CA ALA A 395 -25.35 2.50 11.72
C ALA A 395 -24.46 3.73 11.46
N ALA A 396 -23.15 3.51 11.39
CA ALA A 396 -22.14 4.44 10.90
C ALA A 396 -20.91 3.63 10.49
N SER A 397 -20.24 4.00 9.40
CA SER A 397 -19.00 3.36 8.97
C SER A 397 -18.07 4.37 8.28
N TYR A 398 -16.77 4.20 8.49
CA TYR A 398 -15.72 4.76 7.65
C TYR A 398 -14.85 3.61 7.12
N GLN A 399 -14.48 3.70 5.85
CA GLN A 399 -13.59 2.76 5.19
C GLN A 399 -12.48 3.52 4.44
N ASP A 400 -11.32 2.88 4.24
CA ASP A 400 -10.27 3.39 3.36
C ASP A 400 -9.47 2.27 2.70
N GLN A 401 -9.33 2.37 1.37
CA GLN A 401 -8.68 1.37 0.54
C GLN A 401 -7.25 1.78 0.15
N ARG A 402 -6.50 2.35 1.11
CA ARG A 402 -5.12 2.84 0.92
C ARG A 402 -4.24 2.51 2.11
N PHE A 403 -3.09 1.88 1.84
CA PHE A 403 -2.10 1.42 2.82
C PHE A 403 -1.77 2.44 3.93
N GLY A 404 -1.47 1.90 5.12
CA GLY A 404 -1.27 2.69 6.32
C GLY A 404 -1.22 1.85 7.60
N TYR A 405 -1.57 2.48 8.71
CA TYR A 405 -1.73 1.85 10.03
C TYR A 405 -2.64 2.73 10.91
N LEU A 406 -3.02 2.24 12.09
CA LEU A 406 -3.80 2.99 13.07
C LEU A 406 -2.95 3.36 14.28
N VAL A 407 -3.26 4.50 14.89
CA VAL A 407 -2.74 4.91 16.21
C VAL A 407 -3.93 5.26 17.09
N LEU A 408 -4.06 4.62 18.25
CA LEU A 408 -5.02 4.99 19.28
C LEU A 408 -4.30 5.72 20.41
N GLU A 409 -4.66 6.98 20.64
CA GLU A 409 -4.16 7.82 21.73
C GLU A 409 -5.25 8.01 22.80
N ARG A 410 -5.00 7.60 24.03
CA ARG A 410 -5.92 7.73 25.18
C ARG A 410 -6.11 9.21 25.53
N GLN A 411 -7.35 9.62 25.72
CA GLN A 411 -7.73 10.98 26.14
C GLN A 411 -8.19 10.97 27.61
N GLU A 412 -8.67 12.10 28.13
CA GLU A 412 -9.35 12.14 29.43
C GLU A 412 -10.69 11.38 29.38
N GLY A 413 -11.10 10.75 30.49
CA GLY A 413 -12.45 10.18 30.64
C GLY A 413 -12.78 8.95 29.79
N ASP A 414 -11.85 8.00 29.67
CA ASP A 414 -11.98 6.74 28.89
C ASP A 414 -12.29 6.89 27.39
N HIS A 415 -12.33 8.13 26.89
CA HIS A 415 -12.29 8.43 25.46
C HIS A 415 -10.94 8.06 24.84
N TRP A 416 -10.98 7.65 23.56
CA TRP A 416 -9.79 7.36 22.75
C TRP A 416 -9.84 8.14 21.45
N GLN A 417 -8.69 8.61 20.98
CA GLN A 417 -8.56 9.18 19.65
C GLN A 417 -7.88 8.17 18.73
N LEU A 418 -8.64 7.64 17.77
CA LEU A 418 -8.13 6.77 16.70
C LEU A 418 -7.72 7.65 15.51
N GLN A 419 -6.42 7.70 15.22
CA GLN A 419 -5.84 8.36 14.07
C GLN A 419 -5.51 7.33 12.99
N GLU A 420 -6.04 7.53 11.79
CA GLU A 420 -5.69 6.77 10.60
C GLU A 420 -4.43 7.36 9.96
N LYS A 421 -3.36 6.58 9.87
CA LYS A 421 -2.05 7.03 9.41
C LYS A 421 -1.77 6.50 8.00
N THR A 422 -1.29 7.38 7.13
CA THR A 422 -0.71 7.00 5.83
C THR A 422 0.60 6.24 6.00
N VAL A 423 1.09 5.58 4.95
CA VAL A 423 2.42 4.94 4.93
C VAL A 423 3.58 5.87 5.32
N LEU A 424 3.42 7.19 5.19
CA LEU A 424 4.43 8.20 5.56
C LEU A 424 4.21 8.81 6.96
N GLY A 425 3.40 8.18 7.82
CA GLY A 425 3.10 8.64 9.18
C GLY A 425 2.24 9.91 9.28
N LYS A 426 1.87 10.53 8.15
CA LYS A 426 0.89 11.61 8.16
C LYS A 426 -0.48 11.06 8.52
N THR A 427 -1.16 11.71 9.46
CA THR A 427 -2.58 11.46 9.74
C THR A 427 -3.42 11.80 8.50
N ARG A 428 -4.44 10.98 8.26
CA ARG A 428 -5.42 11.07 7.16
C ARG A 428 -6.80 11.42 7.71
N ARG A 429 -7.17 10.82 8.84
CA ARG A 429 -8.46 10.94 9.52
C ARG A 429 -8.25 10.78 11.02
N THR A 430 -8.99 11.55 11.80
CA THR A 430 -8.92 11.55 13.27
C THR A 430 -10.32 11.37 13.84
N CYS A 431 -10.50 10.26 14.56
CA CYS A 431 -11.78 9.79 15.10
C CYS A 431 -11.75 9.83 16.63
N SER A 432 -12.65 10.60 17.24
CA SER A 432 -12.93 10.48 18.67
C SER A 432 -13.84 9.28 18.90
N LEU A 433 -13.42 8.35 19.75
CA LEU A 433 -14.19 7.18 20.19
C LEU A 433 -14.71 7.43 21.62
N SER A 434 -15.99 7.19 21.82
CA SER A 434 -16.67 7.28 23.11
C SER A 434 -17.04 5.89 23.60
N LEU A 435 -16.26 5.42 24.60
CA LEU A 435 -16.38 4.11 25.25
C LEU A 435 -16.91 4.21 26.69
N ASP A 436 -17.31 5.43 27.11
CA ASP A 436 -17.83 5.76 28.43
C ASP A 436 -19.26 5.23 28.64
N HIS A 437 -20.09 5.27 27.60
CA HIS A 437 -21.51 4.91 27.65
C HIS A 437 -21.94 4.10 26.41
N SER A 438 -22.72 3.05 26.64
CA SER A 438 -23.34 2.23 25.58
C SER A 438 -24.60 2.90 24.99
N PRO A 439 -24.87 2.76 23.68
CA PRO A 439 -24.04 2.08 22.67
C PRO A 439 -22.81 2.91 22.30
N PHE A 440 -21.65 2.26 22.18
CA PHE A 440 -20.40 2.96 21.91
C PHE A 440 -20.41 3.62 20.54
N SER A 441 -19.70 4.75 20.42
CA SER A 441 -19.81 5.61 19.24
C SER A 441 -18.50 6.25 18.84
N PHE A 442 -18.46 6.77 17.61
CA PHE A 442 -17.35 7.57 17.12
C PHE A 442 -17.83 8.79 16.33
N GLN A 443 -16.99 9.82 16.32
CA GLN A 443 -17.08 10.94 15.39
C GLN A 443 -15.71 11.17 14.76
N CYS A 444 -15.63 11.06 13.44
CA CYS A 444 -14.41 11.34 12.68
C CYS A 444 -14.45 12.72 12.03
N ALA A 445 -13.33 13.42 12.07
CA ALA A 445 -12.99 14.47 11.14
C ALA A 445 -11.89 13.93 10.21
N GLU A 446 -12.00 14.18 8.91
CA GLU A 446 -10.83 14.05 8.05
C GLU A 446 -9.88 15.21 8.34
N GLU A 447 -8.58 14.93 8.47
CA GLU A 447 -7.61 16.02 8.55
C GLU A 447 -7.48 16.62 7.17
N ALA A 448 -8.14 17.77 6.96
CA ALA A 448 -8.02 18.57 5.75
C ALA A 448 -6.52 18.71 5.41
N PRO A 449 -6.05 18.15 4.28
CA PRO A 449 -4.66 17.77 4.15
C PRO A 449 -3.74 18.98 4.33
N ALA A 450 -2.69 18.82 5.13
CA ALA A 450 -1.65 19.82 5.27
C ALA A 450 -1.02 20.05 3.88
N THR A 451 -1.16 21.28 3.36
CA THR A 451 -1.29 21.64 1.93
C THR A 451 -2.65 21.25 1.34
N ASN A 452 -3.49 22.26 1.06
CA ASN A 452 -4.72 22.08 0.29
C ASN A 452 -4.36 21.44 -1.06
N ARG A 453 -4.84 20.20 -1.27
CA ARG A 453 -4.56 19.39 -2.46
C ARG A 453 -5.71 19.39 -3.47
N SER A 454 -6.82 20.05 -3.18
CA SER A 454 -7.88 20.30 -4.16
C SER A 454 -7.38 21.25 -5.25
N LEU A 455 -7.91 21.10 -6.47
CA LEU A 455 -7.71 22.07 -7.55
C LEU A 455 -8.14 23.49 -7.12
N PRO A 456 -7.57 24.56 -7.69
CA PRO A 456 -8.08 25.91 -7.45
C PRO A 456 -9.49 26.04 -8.05
N GLU A 457 -10.34 26.88 -7.45
CA GLU A 457 -11.73 27.11 -7.91
C GLU A 457 -11.79 27.51 -9.40
N ALA A 458 -10.81 28.27 -9.87
CA ALA A 458 -10.66 28.63 -11.28
C ALA A 458 -10.59 27.41 -12.23
N ALA A 459 -10.03 26.27 -11.82
CA ALA A 459 -9.96 25.06 -12.63
C ALA A 459 -11.34 24.39 -12.83
N LEU A 460 -12.25 24.53 -11.87
CA LEU A 460 -13.64 24.08 -12.03
C LEU A 460 -14.34 24.86 -13.15
N HIS A 461 -13.96 26.11 -13.35
CA HIS A 461 -14.53 27.04 -14.33
C HIS A 461 -13.64 27.32 -15.54
N ALA A 462 -12.51 26.61 -15.69
CA ALA A 462 -11.62 26.74 -16.84
C ALA A 462 -12.27 26.14 -18.09
N ASP A 463 -12.06 26.81 -19.23
CA ASP A 463 -12.42 26.28 -20.56
C ASP A 463 -11.34 25.31 -21.06
N TYR A 464 -10.08 25.61 -20.73
CA TYR A 464 -8.93 24.74 -20.92
C TYR A 464 -8.19 24.54 -19.58
N LEU A 465 -8.19 23.31 -19.05
CA LEU A 465 -7.47 22.93 -17.83
C LEU A 465 -6.29 22.02 -18.18
N LEU A 466 -5.08 22.44 -17.85
CA LEU A 466 -3.86 21.67 -18.10
C LEU A 466 -3.37 21.08 -16.76
N LEU A 467 -3.37 19.76 -16.63
CA LEU A 467 -2.89 19.02 -15.47
C LEU A 467 -1.51 18.41 -15.79
N GLY A 468 -0.48 19.11 -15.36
CA GLY A 468 0.93 18.74 -15.51
C GLY A 468 1.31 17.52 -14.68
N GLU A 469 2.15 16.65 -15.26
CA GLU A 469 2.71 15.46 -14.60
C GLU A 469 4.25 15.45 -14.60
N VAL A 470 4.81 14.66 -13.67
CA VAL A 470 6.13 14.03 -13.82
C VAL A 470 5.88 12.58 -14.20
N HIS A 471 6.20 12.20 -15.44
CA HIS A 471 5.68 11.00 -16.13
C HIS A 471 5.99 9.63 -15.50
N ASP A 472 6.85 9.56 -14.47
CA ASP A 472 7.17 8.35 -13.73
C ASP A 472 6.79 8.41 -12.24
N ASN A 473 6.25 9.54 -11.76
CA ASN A 473 5.99 9.79 -10.35
C ASN A 473 4.61 9.27 -9.93
N ALA A 474 4.57 8.10 -9.29
CA ALA A 474 3.33 7.42 -8.91
C ALA A 474 2.42 8.27 -8.00
N ALA A 475 3.00 9.10 -7.13
CA ALA A 475 2.24 9.97 -6.24
C ALA A 475 1.62 11.19 -6.98
N GLY A 476 2.27 11.68 -8.03
CA GLY A 476 1.71 12.69 -8.94
C GLY A 476 0.54 12.15 -9.75
N HIS A 477 0.67 10.96 -10.34
CA HIS A 477 -0.42 10.31 -11.05
C HIS A 477 -1.64 10.03 -10.14
N ALA A 478 -1.41 9.52 -8.93
CA ALA A 478 -2.49 9.29 -7.96
C ALA A 478 -3.21 10.59 -7.54
N LEU A 479 -2.49 11.73 -7.43
CA LEU A 479 -3.08 13.04 -7.15
C LEU A 479 -3.87 13.58 -8.36
N ARG A 480 -3.35 13.38 -9.57
CA ARG A 480 -4.05 13.75 -10.82
C ARG A 480 -5.37 12.99 -10.99
N GLN A 481 -5.41 11.70 -10.66
CA GLN A 481 -6.65 10.92 -10.72
C GLN A 481 -7.71 11.49 -9.77
N GLN A 482 -7.34 11.83 -8.53
CA GLN A 482 -8.23 12.52 -7.58
C GLN A 482 -8.74 13.87 -8.10
N TRP A 483 -7.90 14.63 -8.82
CA TRP A 483 -8.34 15.85 -9.49
C TRP A 483 -9.35 15.56 -10.60
N LEU A 484 -9.08 14.58 -11.47
CA LEU A 484 -9.99 14.18 -12.54
C LEU A 484 -11.35 13.74 -11.99
N GLU A 485 -11.33 12.90 -10.94
CA GLU A 485 -12.51 12.46 -10.19
C GLU A 485 -13.31 13.64 -9.60
N SER A 486 -12.63 14.62 -8.99
CA SER A 486 -13.29 15.80 -8.41
C SER A 486 -14.00 16.68 -9.45
N LEU A 487 -13.54 16.68 -10.71
CA LEU A 487 -14.09 17.50 -11.78
C LEU A 487 -15.46 17.03 -12.30
N ALA A 488 -15.88 15.79 -12.02
CA ALA A 488 -17.22 15.31 -12.40
C ALA A 488 -18.35 16.09 -11.70
N GLY A 489 -18.14 16.53 -10.45
CA GLY A 489 -19.09 17.39 -9.73
C GLY A 489 -19.32 18.75 -10.40
N ALA A 490 -18.38 19.17 -11.26
CA ALA A 490 -18.46 20.40 -12.06
C ALA A 490 -18.84 20.12 -13.54
N GLY A 491 -19.43 18.96 -13.84
CA GLY A 491 -20.02 18.62 -15.15
C GLY A 491 -19.08 17.89 -16.12
N ARG A 492 -19.64 17.54 -17.30
CA ARG A 492 -18.97 16.74 -18.34
C ARG A 492 -17.87 17.54 -19.05
N ARG A 493 -16.75 16.89 -19.35
CA ARG A 493 -15.57 17.49 -20.01
C ARG A 493 -15.07 16.59 -21.14
N VAL A 494 -14.07 17.05 -21.88
CA VAL A 494 -13.25 16.22 -22.77
C VAL A 494 -11.95 15.88 -22.05
N LEU A 495 -11.58 14.59 -22.01
CA LEU A 495 -10.25 14.16 -21.55
C LEU A 495 -9.27 14.19 -22.73
N ALA A 496 -8.20 14.95 -22.64
CA ALA A 496 -7.20 15.11 -23.68
C ALA A 496 -5.84 14.59 -23.22
N LEU A 497 -5.15 13.79 -24.03
CA LEU A 497 -3.98 13.01 -23.61
C LEU A 497 -2.76 13.23 -24.50
N GLU A 498 -1.67 13.73 -23.91
CA GLU A 498 -0.35 13.84 -24.55
C GLU A 498 0.19 12.46 -24.97
N GLN A 499 -0.30 11.37 -24.38
CA GLN A 499 0.12 10.01 -24.70
C GLN A 499 -0.49 9.48 -26.01
N PHE A 500 -1.44 10.20 -26.62
CA PHE A 500 -2.12 9.84 -27.87
C PHE A 500 -1.73 10.73 -29.06
N ASP A 501 -1.61 10.12 -30.23
CA ASP A 501 -1.15 10.72 -31.50
C ASP A 501 -2.33 11.31 -32.30
N ARG A 502 -2.32 12.62 -32.61
CA ARG A 502 -3.46 13.34 -33.23
C ARG A 502 -3.91 12.73 -34.55
N ASP A 503 -2.98 12.19 -35.36
CA ASP A 503 -3.29 11.56 -36.65
C ASP A 503 -4.14 10.27 -36.48
N HIS A 504 -4.29 9.76 -35.26
CA HIS A 504 -5.03 8.55 -34.93
C HIS A 504 -6.40 8.82 -34.28
N GLN A 505 -6.84 10.08 -34.20
CA GLN A 505 -8.10 10.46 -33.54
C GLN A 505 -9.32 9.69 -34.08
N ASP A 506 -9.41 9.38 -35.37
CA ASP A 506 -10.52 8.60 -35.92
C ASP A 506 -10.49 7.12 -35.53
N SER A 507 -9.29 6.52 -35.40
CA SER A 507 -9.14 5.16 -34.87
C SER A 507 -9.52 5.11 -33.38
N LEU A 508 -9.15 6.14 -32.62
CA LEU A 508 -9.56 6.32 -31.23
C LEU A 508 -11.08 6.51 -31.12
N ASN A 509 -11.70 7.35 -31.97
CA ASN A 509 -13.16 7.56 -32.00
C ASN A 509 -13.92 6.24 -32.22
N GLN A 510 -13.45 5.41 -33.18
CA GLN A 510 -14.05 4.11 -33.46
C GLN A 510 -13.92 3.16 -32.26
N ALA A 511 -12.72 3.02 -31.69
CA ALA A 511 -12.49 2.15 -30.54
C ALA A 511 -13.29 2.59 -29.29
N VAL A 512 -13.50 3.89 -29.10
CA VAL A 512 -14.38 4.43 -28.05
C VAL A 512 -15.84 4.04 -28.29
N SER A 513 -16.37 4.15 -29.52
CA SER A 513 -17.76 3.75 -29.78
C SER A 513 -17.98 2.22 -29.84
N ASP A 514 -16.92 1.45 -30.05
CA ASP A 514 -16.95 0.01 -29.87
C ASP A 514 -17.06 -0.37 -28.38
N ILE A 515 -16.24 0.22 -27.50
CA ILE A 515 -16.25 -0.07 -26.05
C ILE A 515 -17.44 0.57 -25.30
N GLU A 516 -18.12 1.58 -25.85
CA GLU A 516 -19.31 2.22 -25.26
C GLU A 516 -20.40 1.23 -24.79
N LYS A 517 -20.46 0.05 -25.41
CA LYS A 517 -21.43 -1.02 -25.13
C LYS A 517 -21.03 -1.90 -23.94
N ASP A 518 -19.75 -1.89 -23.59
CA ASP A 518 -19.13 -2.72 -22.54
C ASP A 518 -18.87 -1.91 -21.24
N LEU A 519 -19.33 -0.65 -21.17
CA LEU A 519 -19.19 0.20 -20.00
C LEU A 519 -20.09 -0.28 -18.84
N PRO A 520 -19.64 -0.19 -17.57
CA PRO A 520 -18.37 0.37 -17.12
C PRO A 520 -17.18 -0.59 -17.26
N VAL A 521 -16.03 -0.08 -17.68
CA VAL A 521 -14.78 -0.84 -17.83
C VAL A 521 -13.75 -0.52 -16.75
N SER A 522 -12.88 -1.50 -16.45
CA SER A 522 -11.77 -1.39 -15.49
C SER A 522 -10.43 -1.03 -16.15
N GLY A 523 -9.51 -0.45 -15.36
CA GLY A 523 -8.18 -0.02 -15.82
C GLY A 523 -7.24 -1.15 -16.30
N ASP A 524 -7.54 -2.40 -15.97
CA ASP A 524 -6.81 -3.60 -16.42
C ASP A 524 -7.43 -4.26 -17.66
N SER A 525 -8.61 -3.79 -18.11
CA SER A 525 -9.36 -4.38 -19.23
C SER A 525 -8.56 -4.40 -20.54
N LEU A 526 -8.58 -5.55 -21.22
CA LEU A 526 -8.00 -5.71 -22.56
C LEU A 526 -8.69 -4.83 -23.61
N ALA A 527 -9.99 -4.55 -23.45
CA ALA A 527 -10.72 -3.65 -24.34
C ALA A 527 -10.24 -2.20 -24.18
N LEU A 528 -10.09 -1.72 -22.94
CA LEU A 528 -9.53 -0.40 -22.66
C LEU A 528 -8.10 -0.25 -23.21
N LYS A 529 -7.30 -1.31 -23.10
CA LYS A 529 -5.95 -1.34 -23.68
C LYS A 529 -5.96 -1.28 -25.20
N ALA A 530 -6.99 -1.83 -25.86
CA ALA A 530 -7.19 -1.67 -27.30
C ALA A 530 -7.58 -0.23 -27.69
N VAL A 531 -8.40 0.47 -26.89
CA VAL A 531 -8.68 1.91 -27.08
C VAL A 531 -7.41 2.75 -27.04
N ALA A 532 -6.56 2.53 -26.03
CA ALA A 532 -5.27 3.21 -25.95
C ALA A 532 -4.33 2.85 -27.11
N GLN A 533 -4.33 1.59 -27.56
CA GLN A 533 -3.58 1.18 -28.75
C GLN A 533 -4.11 1.88 -30.04
N ALA A 534 -5.42 2.11 -30.14
CA ALA A 534 -6.03 2.84 -31.26
C ALA A 534 -5.64 4.33 -31.25
N GLY A 535 -5.49 4.96 -30.07
CA GLY A 535 -4.82 6.25 -29.89
C GLY A 535 -3.29 6.24 -30.05
N ALA A 536 -2.72 5.13 -30.53
CA ALA A 536 -1.30 4.89 -30.79
C ALA A 536 -0.36 4.91 -29.56
N PHE A 537 -0.91 4.73 -28.35
CA PHE A 537 -0.21 4.77 -27.05
C PHE A 537 1.06 3.93 -27.03
N ASN A 538 2.17 4.54 -26.61
CA ASN A 538 3.47 3.87 -26.55
C ASN A 538 3.67 3.12 -25.23
N PHE A 539 3.16 1.88 -25.15
CA PHE A 539 3.35 0.96 -24.00
C PHE A 539 4.81 0.62 -23.63
N LYS A 540 5.81 1.13 -24.38
CA LYS A 540 7.25 1.01 -24.06
C LYS A 540 7.90 2.33 -23.61
N GLY A 541 7.21 3.46 -23.77
CA GLY A 541 7.64 4.79 -23.32
C GLY A 541 6.83 5.33 -22.15
N TRP A 542 5.61 4.80 -21.96
CA TRP A 542 4.66 5.21 -20.93
C TRP A 542 4.26 4.01 -20.06
N ASN A 543 4.23 4.18 -18.74
CA ASN A 543 3.70 3.17 -17.83
C ASN A 543 2.17 3.14 -17.94
N TRP A 544 1.60 2.09 -18.52
CA TRP A 544 0.14 1.98 -18.73
C TRP A 544 -0.68 2.17 -17.45
N ASN A 545 -0.19 1.64 -16.33
CA ASN A 545 -0.89 1.67 -15.04
C ASN A 545 -1.10 3.10 -14.50
N PHE A 546 -0.37 4.09 -15.02
CA PHE A 546 -0.50 5.50 -14.64
C PHE A 546 -1.53 6.29 -15.48
N TYR A 547 -2.09 5.70 -16.53
CA TYR A 547 -3.07 6.35 -17.43
C TYR A 547 -4.36 5.54 -17.62
N SER A 548 -4.35 4.26 -17.26
CA SER A 548 -5.50 3.39 -17.46
C SER A 548 -6.66 3.69 -16.51
N GLY A 549 -6.38 4.14 -15.28
CA GLY A 549 -7.38 4.66 -14.35
C GLY A 549 -8.09 5.89 -14.92
N ASP A 550 -7.33 6.91 -15.32
CA ASP A 550 -7.86 8.16 -15.92
C ASP A 550 -8.72 7.89 -17.16
N LEU A 551 -8.25 7.02 -18.08
CA LEU A 551 -9.00 6.69 -19.30
C LEU A 551 -10.26 5.86 -19.02
N ALA A 552 -10.18 4.85 -18.14
CA ALA A 552 -11.34 4.05 -17.75
C ALA A 552 -12.41 4.94 -17.11
N TRP A 553 -12.00 5.80 -16.18
CA TRP A 553 -12.89 6.71 -15.48
C TRP A 553 -13.59 7.68 -16.44
N ALA A 554 -12.85 8.33 -17.35
CA ALA A 554 -13.43 9.28 -18.30
C ALA A 554 -14.45 8.61 -19.24
N LEU A 555 -14.15 7.41 -19.74
CA LEU A 555 -15.09 6.64 -20.57
C LEU A 555 -16.33 6.22 -19.77
N ASN A 556 -16.17 5.79 -18.52
CA ASN A 556 -17.28 5.47 -17.62
C ASN A 556 -18.15 6.69 -17.25
N GLN A 557 -17.62 7.92 -17.37
CA GLN A 557 -18.38 9.17 -17.25
C GLN A 557 -18.92 9.69 -18.60
N HIS A 558 -18.74 8.95 -19.70
CA HIS A 558 -19.06 9.35 -21.07
C HIS A 558 -18.42 10.69 -21.50
N TRP A 559 -17.21 10.97 -21.00
CA TRP A 559 -16.37 12.10 -21.46
C TRP A 559 -15.71 11.73 -22.80
N PRO A 560 -15.80 12.57 -23.84
CA PRO A 560 -15.06 12.32 -25.08
C PRO A 560 -13.55 12.33 -24.84
N VAL A 561 -12.80 11.54 -25.62
CA VAL A 561 -11.34 11.42 -25.48
C VAL A 561 -10.60 11.96 -26.70
N ALA A 562 -9.68 12.90 -26.45
CA ALA A 562 -8.95 13.64 -27.47
C ALA A 562 -7.48 13.22 -27.55
N ALA A 563 -7.02 12.95 -28.78
CA ALA A 563 -5.62 12.79 -29.11
C ALA A 563 -5.00 14.14 -29.48
N THR A 564 -3.85 14.47 -28.89
CA THR A 564 -3.31 15.84 -28.92
C THR A 564 -1.87 15.93 -29.43
N ASN A 565 -1.08 14.87 -29.29
CA ASN A 565 0.35 14.92 -29.56
C ASN A 565 0.67 14.88 -31.05
N LEU A 566 1.78 15.51 -31.41
CA LEU A 566 2.28 15.57 -32.78
C LEU A 566 2.73 14.19 -33.25
N SER A 567 2.33 13.80 -34.46
CA SER A 567 2.55 12.42 -34.90
C SER A 567 4.01 12.06 -35.06
N ARG A 568 4.34 10.78 -34.79
CA ARG A 568 5.73 10.27 -34.84
C ARG A 568 6.36 10.41 -36.23
N HIS A 569 5.55 10.49 -37.29
CA HIS A 569 6.02 10.77 -38.65
C HIS A 569 6.56 12.21 -38.74
N PHE A 570 5.72 13.20 -38.46
CA PHE A 570 6.04 14.62 -38.63
C PHE A 570 7.11 15.09 -37.62
N LEU A 571 7.02 14.63 -36.37
CA LEU A 571 8.07 14.80 -35.34
C LEU A 571 9.42 14.24 -35.82
N GLY A 572 9.40 13.06 -36.44
CA GLY A 572 10.58 12.42 -37.04
C GLY A 572 11.08 13.12 -38.31
N GLY A 573 10.25 13.94 -38.97
CA GLY A 573 10.63 14.82 -40.08
C GLY A 573 11.35 16.07 -39.60
N ILE A 574 10.83 16.75 -38.58
CA ILE A 574 11.47 17.93 -37.95
C ILE A 574 12.87 17.56 -37.47
N MET A 575 13.01 16.43 -36.75
CA MET A 575 14.30 15.98 -36.21
C MET A 575 15.33 15.55 -37.27
N LYS A 576 14.96 15.52 -38.56
CA LYS A 576 15.87 15.29 -39.70
C LYS A 576 16.06 16.54 -40.57
N GLY A 577 15.40 17.65 -40.26
CA GLY A 577 15.32 18.81 -41.16
C GLY A 577 14.55 18.53 -42.47
N GLN A 578 13.64 17.54 -42.45
CA GLN A 578 12.83 17.13 -43.61
C GLN A 578 11.42 17.74 -43.59
N GLU A 579 10.93 18.12 -42.41
CA GLU A 579 9.68 18.88 -42.23
C GLU A 579 9.99 20.25 -41.64
N ALA A 580 9.22 21.26 -42.03
CA ALA A 580 9.31 22.59 -41.45
C ALA A 580 8.55 22.64 -40.12
N PRO A 581 9.17 23.06 -39.01
CA PRO A 581 8.44 23.33 -37.78
C PRO A 581 7.50 24.54 -37.96
N PRO A 582 6.47 24.70 -37.10
CA PRO A 582 5.61 25.88 -37.17
C PRO A 582 6.41 27.18 -36.96
N PRO A 583 5.89 28.33 -37.43
CA PRO A 583 6.44 29.64 -37.08
C PRO A 583 6.43 29.84 -35.56
N GLU A 584 7.23 30.78 -35.05
CA GLU A 584 7.16 31.15 -33.63
C GLU A 584 5.77 31.73 -33.29
N PRO A 585 5.29 31.58 -32.03
CA PRO A 585 4.04 32.23 -31.61
C PRO A 585 4.07 33.74 -31.88
N LEU A 586 2.90 34.35 -32.06
CA LEU A 586 2.80 35.81 -32.13
C LEU A 586 3.37 36.42 -30.83
N HIS A 587 4.10 37.54 -30.98
CA HIS A 587 4.79 38.27 -29.90
C HIS A 587 5.87 37.49 -29.13
N TRP A 588 6.29 36.31 -29.60
CA TRP A 588 7.31 35.49 -28.96
C TRP A 588 8.66 36.23 -28.82
N ASN A 589 9.08 36.44 -27.58
CA ASN A 589 10.18 37.33 -27.21
C ASN A 589 11.50 36.58 -26.93
N GLU A 590 12.58 37.32 -26.70
CA GLU A 590 13.92 36.74 -26.49
C GLU A 590 14.05 35.98 -25.17
N GLN A 591 13.35 36.41 -24.11
CA GLN A 591 13.29 35.68 -22.84
C GLN A 591 12.59 34.34 -23.02
N GLN A 592 11.46 34.27 -23.75
CA GLN A 592 10.77 33.00 -24.04
C GLN A 592 11.63 32.04 -24.88
N ARG A 593 12.36 32.56 -25.88
CA ARG A 593 13.37 31.80 -26.62
C ARG A 593 14.47 31.28 -25.69
N ALA A 594 14.97 32.09 -24.76
CA ALA A 594 16.01 31.70 -23.81
C ALA A 594 15.51 30.65 -22.80
N THR A 595 14.34 30.84 -22.19
CA THR A 595 13.72 29.88 -21.28
C THR A 595 13.57 28.51 -21.94
N LEU A 596 12.90 28.44 -23.10
CA LEU A 596 12.65 27.16 -23.76
C LEU A 596 13.94 26.46 -24.24
N ASN A 597 14.94 27.22 -24.69
CA ASN A 597 16.27 26.68 -25.00
C ASN A 597 16.94 26.06 -23.77
N THR A 598 16.79 26.67 -22.59
CA THR A 598 17.31 26.15 -21.31
C THR A 598 16.55 24.91 -20.87
N GLU A 599 15.21 24.94 -20.87
CA GLU A 599 14.38 23.79 -20.48
C GLU A 599 14.69 22.53 -21.30
N VAL A 600 14.78 22.67 -22.63
CA VAL A 600 15.10 21.56 -23.52
C VAL A 600 16.54 21.07 -23.31
N ARG A 601 17.48 21.96 -23.00
CA ARG A 601 18.87 21.60 -22.69
C ARG A 601 19.00 20.86 -21.35
N GLU A 602 18.34 21.35 -20.30
CA GLU A 602 18.41 20.81 -18.94
C GLU A 602 17.58 19.54 -18.76
N GLY A 603 16.42 19.44 -19.41
CA GLY A 603 15.64 18.19 -19.52
C GLY A 603 16.37 17.07 -20.27
N HIS A 604 17.43 17.41 -21.02
CA HIS A 604 18.40 16.47 -21.60
C HIS A 604 19.77 16.52 -20.90
N CYS A 605 19.80 16.97 -19.64
CA CYS A 605 20.95 16.95 -18.75
C CYS A 605 22.21 17.67 -19.25
N ASN A 606 22.04 18.69 -20.10
CA ASN A 606 23.13 19.36 -20.83
C ASN A 606 23.95 18.42 -21.74
N LEU A 607 23.38 17.27 -22.15
CA LEU A 607 24.04 16.25 -23.00
C LEU A 607 23.61 16.29 -24.48
N LEU A 608 22.69 17.19 -24.87
CA LEU A 608 22.36 17.42 -26.28
C LEU A 608 23.53 18.07 -27.01
N PRO A 609 23.90 17.60 -28.22
CA PRO A 609 24.77 18.36 -29.11
C PRO A 609 24.13 19.71 -29.49
N GLU A 610 24.93 20.78 -29.58
CA GLU A 610 24.45 22.12 -29.95
C GLU A 610 23.70 22.15 -31.30
N SER A 611 24.07 21.29 -32.25
CA SER A 611 23.38 21.13 -33.54
C SER A 611 22.02 20.44 -33.46
N GLN A 612 21.67 19.84 -32.33
CA GLN A 612 20.39 19.16 -32.08
C GLN A 612 19.44 19.99 -31.22
N LEU A 613 19.94 20.92 -30.40
CA LEU A 613 19.10 21.76 -29.55
C LEU A 613 18.05 22.57 -30.34
N PRO A 614 18.37 23.25 -31.46
CA PRO A 614 17.35 23.97 -32.24
C PRO A 614 16.26 23.04 -32.81
N LEU A 615 16.61 21.80 -33.17
CA LEU A 615 15.66 20.81 -33.66
C LEU A 615 14.74 20.31 -32.55
N MET A 616 15.27 20.06 -31.35
CA MET A 616 14.47 19.68 -30.19
C MET A 616 13.53 20.79 -29.71
N VAL A 617 14.00 22.05 -29.72
CA VAL A 617 13.17 23.23 -29.39
C VAL A 617 12.07 23.46 -30.43
N ALA A 618 12.37 23.26 -31.71
CA ALA A 618 11.40 23.29 -32.79
C ALA A 618 10.36 22.15 -32.69
N ALA A 619 10.81 20.95 -32.32
CA ALA A 619 9.95 19.78 -32.08
C ALA A 619 9.04 19.95 -30.86
N GLN A 620 9.55 20.55 -29.77
CA GLN A 620 8.76 20.88 -28.57
C GLN A 620 7.63 21.84 -28.93
N ARG A 621 7.94 22.98 -29.55
CA ARG A 621 6.94 23.96 -30.02
C ARG A 621 5.91 23.37 -30.98
N ALA A 622 6.30 22.40 -31.80
CA ALA A 622 5.37 21.71 -32.70
C ALA A 622 4.41 20.79 -31.94
N ARG A 623 4.86 20.11 -30.87
CA ARG A 623 4.01 19.35 -29.95
C ARG A 623 3.04 20.27 -29.21
N ASP A 624 3.54 21.37 -28.63
CA ASP A 624 2.71 22.34 -27.91
C ASP A 624 1.59 22.90 -28.79
N ARG A 625 1.92 23.25 -30.04
CA ARG A 625 0.94 23.74 -31.02
C ARG A 625 -0.08 22.67 -31.40
N SER A 626 0.36 21.43 -31.67
CA SER A 626 -0.56 20.32 -31.98
C SER A 626 -1.58 20.10 -30.86
N MET A 627 -1.12 20.18 -29.60
CA MET A 627 -2.01 20.02 -28.45
C MET A 627 -2.99 21.17 -28.32
N ALA A 628 -2.54 22.42 -28.45
CA ALA A 628 -3.43 23.58 -28.40
C ALA A 628 -4.49 23.57 -29.52
N GLU A 629 -4.11 23.16 -30.74
CA GLU A 629 -5.06 22.99 -31.85
C GLU A 629 -6.09 21.89 -31.57
N SER A 630 -5.68 20.70 -31.08
CA SER A 630 -6.63 19.64 -30.68
C SER A 630 -7.57 20.10 -29.55
N LEU A 631 -7.06 20.82 -28.55
CA LEU A 631 -7.86 21.37 -27.46
C LEU A 631 -8.95 22.29 -27.99
N VAL A 632 -8.58 23.27 -28.82
CA VAL A 632 -9.50 24.26 -29.37
C VAL A 632 -10.51 23.63 -30.35
N GLU A 633 -10.08 22.64 -31.13
CA GLU A 633 -10.95 21.84 -32.00
C GLU A 633 -12.01 21.09 -31.18
N TRP A 634 -11.62 20.39 -30.11
CA TRP A 634 -12.54 19.62 -29.27
C TRP A 634 -13.48 20.52 -28.44
N HIS A 635 -13.00 21.66 -27.93
CA HIS A 635 -13.85 22.63 -27.25
C HIS A 635 -14.93 23.18 -28.20
N LYS A 636 -14.54 23.67 -29.38
CA LYS A 636 -15.46 24.24 -30.37
C LYS A 636 -16.41 23.20 -30.99
N LYS A 637 -15.99 21.93 -31.06
CA LYS A 637 -16.81 20.79 -31.51
C LYS A 637 -17.86 20.33 -30.50
N THR A 638 -17.61 20.49 -29.19
CA THR A 638 -18.46 19.87 -28.14
C THR A 638 -19.14 20.86 -27.20
N GLY A 639 -18.64 22.10 -27.08
CA GLY A 639 -19.07 23.07 -26.08
C GLY A 639 -18.67 22.70 -24.64
N LEU A 640 -17.81 21.69 -24.45
CA LEU A 640 -17.36 21.22 -23.14
C LEU A 640 -15.97 21.78 -22.79
N PRO A 641 -15.66 22.03 -21.51
CA PRO A 641 -14.29 22.22 -21.05
C PRO A 641 -13.38 21.06 -21.44
N VAL A 642 -12.11 21.35 -21.74
CA VAL A 642 -11.11 20.32 -22.10
C VAL A 642 -10.05 20.22 -21.02
N VAL A 643 -9.78 19.00 -20.54
CA VAL A 643 -8.77 18.69 -19.53
C VAL A 643 -7.60 17.97 -20.20
N LEU A 644 -6.46 18.63 -20.34
CA LEU A 644 -5.23 18.05 -20.90
C LEU A 644 -4.38 17.44 -19.80
N LEU A 645 -4.02 16.17 -19.93
CA LEU A 645 -2.98 15.52 -19.14
C LEU A 645 -1.70 15.47 -19.99
N ALA A 646 -0.62 16.07 -19.51
CA ALA A 646 0.66 16.20 -20.22
C ALA A 646 1.84 16.43 -19.24
N GLY A 647 3.07 16.25 -19.69
CA GLY A 647 4.26 16.62 -18.89
C GLY A 647 4.26 18.09 -18.47
N ASN A 648 4.74 18.41 -17.26
CA ASN A 648 4.78 19.77 -16.70
C ASN A 648 5.27 20.85 -17.68
N GLY A 649 6.31 20.55 -18.48
CA GLY A 649 6.87 21.47 -19.48
C GLY A 649 5.87 21.86 -20.59
N HIS A 650 4.90 21.01 -20.91
CA HIS A 650 3.82 21.33 -21.85
C HIS A 650 2.73 22.24 -21.24
N GLY A 651 2.64 22.32 -19.91
CA GLY A 651 1.68 23.16 -19.20
C GLY A 651 2.07 24.64 -19.08
N ARG A 652 3.36 24.98 -19.25
CA ARG A 652 3.92 26.30 -18.92
C ARG A 652 3.23 27.47 -19.64
N LYS A 653 2.74 28.44 -18.86
CA LYS A 653 2.08 29.65 -19.38
C LYS A 653 3.00 30.56 -20.20
N ASP A 654 4.30 30.54 -19.93
CA ASP A 654 5.29 31.42 -20.58
C ASP A 654 5.89 30.82 -21.86
N THR A 655 5.98 29.48 -21.99
CA THR A 655 6.68 28.81 -23.11
C THR A 655 5.87 27.80 -23.92
N ALA A 656 4.75 27.27 -23.43
CA ALA A 656 4.14 26.04 -23.98
C ALA A 656 2.69 26.19 -24.46
N VAL A 657 1.85 25.16 -24.27
CA VAL A 657 0.47 25.05 -24.80
C VAL A 657 -0.39 26.31 -24.53
N PRO A 658 -0.40 26.95 -23.34
CA PRO A 658 -1.18 28.17 -23.11
C PRO A 658 -0.85 29.34 -24.04
N VAL A 659 0.42 29.48 -24.45
CA VAL A 659 0.86 30.55 -25.38
C VAL A 659 0.17 30.42 -26.74
N TRP A 660 -0.10 29.19 -27.17
CA TRP A 660 -0.87 28.90 -28.38
C TRP A 660 -2.38 29.05 -28.14
N LEU A 661 -2.91 28.61 -27.00
CA LEU A 661 -4.34 28.75 -26.67
C LEU A 661 -4.76 30.22 -26.67
N HIS A 662 -3.97 31.13 -26.08
CA HIS A 662 -4.23 32.59 -26.14
C HIS A 662 -4.26 33.18 -27.56
N GLN A 663 -3.77 32.47 -28.58
CA GLN A 663 -3.78 32.93 -29.98
C GLN A 663 -4.86 32.23 -30.82
N LEU A 664 -5.26 31.02 -30.43
CA LEU A 664 -6.29 30.21 -31.09
C LEU A 664 -7.70 30.42 -30.50
N ASP A 665 -7.77 30.90 -29.25
CA ASP A 665 -9.02 31.17 -28.51
C ASP A 665 -8.81 32.27 -27.43
N PRO A 666 -8.66 33.56 -27.82
CA PRO A 666 -8.17 34.61 -26.92
C PRO A 666 -9.04 34.91 -25.70
N GLU A 667 -10.34 34.64 -25.77
CA GLU A 667 -11.32 34.92 -24.70
C GLU A 667 -11.43 33.78 -23.67
N ALA A 668 -10.76 32.65 -23.89
CA ALA A 668 -10.94 31.44 -23.10
C ALA A 668 -10.16 31.47 -21.77
N ARG A 669 -10.78 30.91 -20.72
CA ARG A 669 -10.16 30.79 -19.39
C ARG A 669 -9.25 29.56 -19.38
N ILE A 670 -7.96 29.81 -19.49
CA ILE A 670 -6.91 28.79 -19.40
C ILE A 670 -6.43 28.73 -17.95
N VAL A 671 -6.32 27.52 -17.39
CA VAL A 671 -5.71 27.28 -16.08
C VAL A 671 -4.70 26.14 -16.21
N SER A 672 -3.47 26.36 -15.75
CA SER A 672 -2.44 25.32 -15.68
C SER A 672 -2.02 25.01 -14.25
N VAL A 673 -1.99 23.71 -13.95
CA VAL A 673 -1.56 23.13 -12.69
C VAL A 673 -0.35 22.23 -12.93
N ALA A 674 0.65 22.25 -12.05
CA ALA A 674 1.80 21.35 -12.10
C ALA A 674 2.00 20.57 -10.79
N VAL A 675 2.51 19.34 -10.90
CA VAL A 675 3.04 18.59 -9.75
C VAL A 675 4.57 18.67 -9.75
N LEU A 676 5.17 19.21 -8.69
CA LEU A 676 6.61 19.48 -8.63
C LEU A 676 7.27 18.62 -7.53
N GLU A 677 8.42 18.03 -7.87
CA GLU A 677 9.25 17.26 -6.93
C GLU A 677 10.07 18.19 -6.00
N PRO A 678 10.69 17.68 -4.91
CA PRO A 678 11.22 18.51 -3.82
C PRO A 678 12.33 19.50 -4.18
N GLU A 679 13.04 19.30 -5.29
CA GLU A 679 14.01 20.26 -5.84
C GLU A 679 13.32 21.33 -6.69
N GLN A 680 12.42 20.92 -7.58
CA GLN A 680 11.64 21.79 -8.47
C GLN A 680 10.76 22.79 -7.71
N ILE A 681 10.16 22.36 -6.58
CA ILE A 681 9.31 23.23 -5.76
C ILE A 681 10.08 24.39 -5.08
N GLN A 682 11.42 24.39 -5.10
CA GLN A 682 12.23 25.51 -4.59
C GLN A 682 12.39 26.63 -5.62
N ASP A 683 12.27 26.35 -6.92
CA ASP A 683 12.40 27.33 -7.99
C ASP A 683 11.14 28.21 -8.08
N ASN A 684 11.24 29.47 -7.67
CA ASN A 684 10.14 30.43 -7.75
C ASN A 684 9.74 30.77 -9.19
N THR A 685 10.70 30.86 -10.11
CA THR A 685 10.43 31.18 -11.52
C THR A 685 9.75 30.02 -12.24
N LEU A 686 10.07 28.77 -11.90
CA LEU A 686 9.31 27.61 -12.35
C LEU A 686 7.88 27.60 -11.79
N LYS A 687 7.68 27.97 -10.52
CA LYS A 687 6.33 28.02 -9.92
C LYS A 687 5.44 29.12 -10.53
N GLU A 688 6.02 30.27 -10.87
CA GLU A 688 5.32 31.39 -11.52
C GLU A 688 4.83 31.05 -12.95
N ALA A 689 5.39 30.01 -13.59
CA ALA A 689 4.94 29.52 -14.90
C ALA A 689 3.57 28.80 -14.89
N TYR A 690 2.98 28.55 -13.71
CA TYR A 690 1.70 27.86 -13.51
C TYR A 690 0.72 28.72 -12.68
N ASP A 691 -0.56 28.33 -12.60
CA ASP A 691 -1.56 28.99 -11.75
C ASP A 691 -1.65 28.35 -10.36
N ALA A 692 -1.36 27.05 -10.27
CA ALA A 692 -1.14 26.37 -9.01
C ALA A 692 -0.06 25.28 -9.15
N VAL A 693 0.65 25.02 -8.06
CA VAL A 693 1.74 24.02 -7.99
C VAL A 693 1.59 23.18 -6.74
N TYR A 694 1.75 21.86 -6.89
CA TYR A 694 1.51 20.90 -5.80
C TYR A 694 2.75 20.05 -5.54
N PRO A 695 3.28 20.02 -4.30
CA PRO A 695 4.46 19.24 -3.98
C PRO A 695 4.15 17.74 -3.93
N VAL A 696 4.88 16.96 -4.72
CA VAL A 696 4.88 15.49 -4.69
C VAL A 696 6.19 14.96 -4.10
N PRO A 697 6.18 13.77 -3.44
CA PRO A 697 7.41 13.09 -3.05
C PRO A 697 8.32 12.84 -4.26
N LEU A 698 9.64 12.83 -4.06
CA LEU A 698 10.59 12.43 -5.09
C LEU A 698 10.37 10.96 -5.48
N GLN A 699 10.20 10.67 -6.77
CA GLN A 699 10.08 9.29 -7.24
C GLN A 699 11.42 8.55 -7.09
N ALA A 700 11.39 7.36 -6.49
CA ALA A 700 12.55 6.48 -6.45
C ALA A 700 12.86 5.94 -7.87
N ARG A 701 13.97 6.39 -8.45
CA ARG A 701 14.47 6.02 -9.78
C ARG A 701 15.99 6.19 -9.85
N ALA A 702 16.65 5.50 -10.77
CA ALA A 702 18.07 5.77 -11.07
C ALA A 702 18.20 7.09 -11.85
N ASP A 703 19.30 7.82 -11.67
CA ASP A 703 19.54 9.13 -12.30
C ASP A 703 19.28 9.08 -13.84
N PRO A 704 18.25 9.79 -14.35
CA PRO A 704 17.95 9.85 -15.78
C PRO A 704 19.12 10.39 -16.60
N CYS A 705 19.90 11.31 -16.03
CA CYS A 705 21.09 11.86 -16.68
C CYS A 705 22.19 10.83 -16.85
N ASP A 706 22.37 9.94 -15.88
CA ASP A 706 23.35 8.85 -15.97
C ASP A 706 22.91 7.75 -16.94
N ILE A 707 21.61 7.49 -17.06
CA ILE A 707 21.02 6.62 -18.10
C ILE A 707 21.24 7.24 -19.49
N LEU A 708 20.94 8.54 -19.66
CA LEU A 708 21.12 9.27 -20.92
C LEU A 708 22.60 9.32 -21.34
N ARG A 709 23.50 9.61 -20.39
CA ARG A 709 24.97 9.59 -20.57
C ARG A 709 25.45 8.25 -21.09
N LYS A 710 25.06 7.14 -20.45
CA LYS A 710 25.38 5.77 -20.89
C LYS A 710 24.84 5.46 -22.30
N ARG A 711 23.62 5.90 -22.61
CA ARG A 711 22.97 5.72 -23.93
C ARG A 711 23.69 6.49 -25.05
N LEU A 712 24.20 7.69 -24.76
CA LEU A 712 24.96 8.50 -25.71
C LEU A 712 26.38 7.96 -25.89
N THR A 713 27.11 7.65 -24.82
CA THR A 713 28.45 7.03 -24.94
C THR A 713 28.41 5.67 -25.63
N GLY A 714 27.34 4.88 -25.44
CA GLY A 714 27.13 3.60 -26.12
C GLY A 714 26.88 3.72 -27.64
N ARG A 715 26.51 4.91 -28.12
CA ARG A 715 26.37 5.23 -29.56
C ARG A 715 27.60 5.92 -30.15
N LEU A 716 28.57 6.30 -29.32
CA LEU A 716 29.82 6.95 -29.70
C LEU A 716 30.99 5.96 -29.58
N ARG A 717 30.93 4.90 -30.39
CA ARG A 717 32.13 4.19 -30.87
C ARG A 717 32.38 4.61 -32.32
N PRO A 718 33.65 4.82 -32.73
CA PRO A 718 34.00 5.17 -34.11
C PRO A 718 33.76 4.00 -35.07
#